data_AF-A0A2V9MRA7-F1
#
_entry.id   AF-A0A2V9MRA7-F1
#
_cell.length_a   1.000
_cell.length_b   1.000
_cell.length_c   1.000
_cell.angle_alpha   90.00
_cell.angle_beta   90.00
_cell.angle_gamma   90.00
#
_symmetry.space_group_name_H-M   'P 1'
#
loop_
_entity.id
_entity.type
_entity.pdbx_description
1 polymer ?
#
loop_
_entity_poly.entity_id
_entity_poly.type
_entity_poly.pdbx_seq_one_letter_code
_entity_poly.pdbx_strand_id
1 'polypeptide(L)'
;MKLGGSLALPILASFEFFHSSRASNGSHHTEWPASTLAAAGHASRPNQSMQSRKSTFLALPISWLLCILSFRLEQMTREFLTNYVLPRSLGAPIDGWRMTLAGLTIDARTFLLPATAQTLVAILASLTELSVGAMPRLIEPRLKSFFGKLLCLYWGLWSLIAFLRPFQFSAFLRRNPFQGLWRGISFNPALKQTLGFILLTLAWIFRRVVRLTAGQFPLTRFRGRSLAAVCLLCVPVAAAFILMLSRFPYFRTSQAWPYLVSFFTCLLVFSLLAVAKPINDHAVVPSPTRTDLLKTCSLAVLCLSAIPISSWASRWIHEKRLASCSTEHIRVLYPASAVSESAANAFAGEAEQTFTRVVEQLNSGEPFPKVNFIFFLSAEEKLSRCGSGEVVDFDLSHNDIQVIFIPPFNRFDPSIMSRFLLEKRYGSGRNPVLTAGLARLLAGRADPLFESREDKLLASILAVEGGLKISDLFFPSHPDSISPYVEESLSGEFARFILRRYGLPKMLLLYARAFNSGSADLEIGQILSTSYAQLQSDWAKHCLERRHELLMQFGPIAPRPAQRNPGVSIPFQKGISFSAEGGARTGYISEAASLSLDQLQKLHVEWISIMPFAFSSGERGNTEIYFAHRGTWESDDSLRKIAWEAQSRGLKVFLKPHLWMRDLSTVDLKISDTELWHHWFAAYRRYILHQARLGEEIGAAMFSVGNELTHLALDPAHESDWRELIAQVRKLFSGDVIYCANWGDDFEKIRFADALDAVGLNAYYPLATRVDASADEWRMGAHAIAEKVERVATQTQRPILITELGYPSTTQAAVTPWSEEGAAGVSLQAQAQAAKMFFEVFWQKPWLRGIYWWKWYSHGRGGGEGDASYMPRGKPVAAVIADWYARPRS
;
A
#
# COMPACT_ATOMS: atom_id res chain seq x y z
N MET A 1 -32.58 15.33 -34.42
CA MET A 1 -32.53 16.58 -35.23
C MET A 1 -31.05 16.93 -35.44
N LYS A 2 -30.72 17.49 -36.61
CA LYS A 2 -29.44 17.45 -37.35
C LYS A 2 -28.23 18.22 -36.76
N LEU A 3 -27.03 17.67 -37.03
CA LEU A 3 -25.75 18.27 -37.52
C LEU A 3 -25.14 19.46 -36.72
N GLY A 4 -23.83 19.62 -36.48
CA GLY A 4 -22.60 19.20 -37.16
C GLY A 4 -21.69 20.44 -37.38
N GLY A 5 -20.35 20.31 -37.23
CA GLY A 5 -19.32 21.30 -37.65
C GLY A 5 -18.98 22.37 -36.60
N SER A 6 -17.77 22.48 -36.02
CA SER A 6 -16.39 22.67 -36.53
C SER A 6 -16.10 24.02 -37.19
N LEU A 7 -14.90 24.54 -36.88
CA LEU A 7 -14.24 25.78 -37.35
C LEU A 7 -14.74 27.06 -36.63
N ALA A 8 -13.96 28.10 -36.36
CA ALA A 8 -12.53 28.40 -36.33
C ALA A 8 -12.42 29.87 -35.83
N LEU A 9 -11.27 30.25 -35.24
CA LEU A 9 -10.89 31.60 -34.79
C LEU A 9 -11.24 32.77 -35.75
N PRO A 10 -11.45 34.01 -35.25
CA PRO A 10 -10.31 34.97 -35.17
C PRO A 10 -10.33 35.98 -34.00
N ILE A 11 -9.21 36.04 -33.27
CA ILE A 11 -8.23 37.16 -33.23
C ILE A 11 -8.72 38.63 -33.23
N LEU A 12 -8.30 39.31 -32.14
CA LEU A 12 -7.85 40.71 -31.93
C LEU A 12 -8.84 41.86 -31.69
N ALA A 13 -8.51 42.58 -30.60
CA ALA A 13 -8.53 44.05 -30.41
C ALA A 13 -9.93 44.71 -30.40
N SER A 14 -10.31 45.65 -29.54
CA SER A 14 -9.63 46.61 -28.68
C SER A 14 -10.76 47.46 -28.06
N PHE A 15 -10.60 47.95 -26.82
CA PHE A 15 -11.20 49.20 -26.29
C PHE A 15 -12.77 49.25 -26.28
N GLU A 16 -13.52 49.90 -25.40
CA GLU A 16 -13.40 50.85 -24.30
C GLU A 16 -14.86 50.91 -23.77
N PHE A 17 -15.14 51.19 -22.49
CA PHE A 17 -16.16 52.19 -22.13
C PHE A 17 -16.40 52.34 -20.62
N PHE A 18 -16.57 53.62 -20.28
CA PHE A 18 -17.32 54.25 -19.18
C PHE A 18 -16.69 54.44 -17.79
N HIS A 19 -16.09 55.62 -17.67
CA HIS A 19 -16.09 56.50 -16.51
C HIS A 19 -17.47 56.75 -15.88
N SER A 20 -17.50 56.81 -14.54
CA SER A 20 -18.08 57.90 -13.72
C SER A 20 -17.63 57.68 -12.26
N SER A 21 -17.42 58.62 -11.34
CA SER A 21 -17.19 60.06 -11.36
C SER A 21 -16.81 60.51 -9.93
N ARG A 22 -16.14 61.67 -9.82
CA ARG A 22 -15.97 62.57 -8.66
C ARG A 22 -14.95 62.23 -7.56
N ALA A 23 -14.29 63.18 -6.89
CA ALA A 23 -13.69 64.49 -7.21
C ALA A 23 -13.28 65.14 -5.87
N SER A 24 -12.00 65.50 -5.76
CA SER A 24 -11.41 66.74 -5.21
C SER A 24 -11.81 67.36 -3.85
N ASN A 25 -10.72 67.71 -3.12
CA ASN A 25 -10.41 68.98 -2.43
C ASN A 25 -10.83 69.25 -0.97
N GLY A 26 -9.80 69.37 -0.11
CA GLY A 26 -9.38 70.67 0.47
C GLY A 26 -9.64 70.90 1.96
N SER A 27 -8.59 71.16 2.76
CA SER A 27 -8.30 72.50 3.33
C SER A 27 -7.30 72.51 4.51
N HIS A 28 -6.56 73.63 4.55
CA HIS A 28 -5.94 74.36 5.69
C HIS A 28 -4.49 74.10 6.16
N HIS A 29 -3.67 75.14 5.90
CA HIS A 29 -2.80 75.95 6.80
C HIS A 29 -1.76 75.23 7.70
N THR A 30 -0.52 75.69 7.92
CA THR A 30 0.06 77.06 7.95
C THR A 30 1.60 77.00 7.98
N GLU A 31 2.24 78.03 7.39
CA GLU A 31 3.47 78.74 7.83
C GLU A 31 4.89 78.09 7.75
N TRP A 32 5.61 78.44 6.66
CA TRP A 32 6.78 79.37 6.57
C TRP A 32 8.10 79.08 7.34
N PRO A 33 9.27 79.59 6.86
CA PRO A 33 9.71 79.76 5.47
C PRO A 33 11.24 79.54 5.23
N ALA A 34 11.63 79.72 3.97
CA ALA A 34 12.80 80.49 3.52
C ALA A 34 14.20 79.83 3.40
N SER A 35 14.55 79.59 2.13
CA SER A 35 15.46 80.46 1.35
C SER A 35 16.91 80.00 1.11
N THR A 36 17.10 79.41 -0.08
CA THR A 36 17.88 79.94 -1.22
C THR A 36 19.41 80.14 -1.18
N LEU A 37 19.99 79.61 -2.28
CA LEU A 37 20.78 80.29 -3.33
C LEU A 37 22.32 80.37 -3.25
N ALA A 38 22.88 79.87 -4.36
CA ALA A 38 23.80 80.57 -5.27
C ALA A 38 25.32 80.39 -5.13
N ALA A 39 25.83 79.60 -6.08
CA ALA A 39 26.59 80.07 -7.26
C ALA A 39 28.11 80.27 -7.19
N ALA A 40 28.73 79.67 -8.21
CA ALA A 40 29.80 80.17 -9.08
C ALA A 40 31.26 80.17 -8.59
N GLY A 41 32.08 79.38 -9.31
CA GLY A 41 33.05 80.01 -10.23
C GLY A 41 34.54 79.63 -10.08
N HIS A 42 35.06 79.08 -11.18
CA HIS A 42 36.39 79.33 -11.79
C HIS A 42 37.61 78.42 -11.50
N ALA A 43 37.97 77.68 -12.55
CA ALA A 43 39.17 77.88 -13.40
C ALA A 43 40.20 76.74 -13.52
N SER A 44 40.57 76.51 -14.79
CA SER A 44 41.86 76.04 -15.35
C SER A 44 42.11 74.54 -15.67
N ARG A 45 42.44 74.35 -16.96
CA ARG A 45 42.78 73.18 -17.82
C ARG A 45 44.16 72.51 -17.49
N PRO A 46 44.71 71.55 -18.29
CA PRO A 46 44.20 70.27 -18.84
C PRO A 46 45.24 69.08 -18.87
N ASN A 47 44.76 67.92 -19.38
CA ASN A 47 45.44 66.91 -20.22
C ASN A 47 46.50 65.92 -19.66
N GLN A 48 46.16 64.61 -19.61
CA GLN A 48 46.42 63.60 -20.67
C GLN A 48 46.08 62.18 -20.16
N SER A 49 45.26 61.42 -20.89
CA SER A 49 45.53 60.01 -21.27
C SER A 49 44.33 59.41 -22.01
N MET A 50 44.59 58.91 -23.22
CA MET A 50 43.63 58.24 -24.07
C MET A 50 44.32 57.03 -24.70
N GLN A 51 44.07 55.83 -24.15
CA GLN A 51 44.20 54.56 -24.88
C GLN A 51 43.41 53.43 -24.18
N SER A 52 42.69 52.67 -25.00
CA SER A 52 41.85 51.47 -24.72
C SER A 52 40.33 51.67 -24.52
N ARG A 53 39.63 52.05 -25.61
CA ARG A 53 38.20 51.75 -25.83
C ARG A 53 38.03 50.91 -27.09
N LYS A 54 38.11 49.58 -27.01
CA LYS A 54 37.54 48.60 -27.97
C LYS A 54 37.40 47.21 -27.32
N SER A 55 36.40 47.00 -26.46
CA SER A 55 35.87 45.65 -26.14
C SER A 55 34.50 45.65 -25.44
N THR A 56 33.99 46.79 -24.95
CA THR A 56 32.77 46.81 -24.14
C THR A 56 31.44 46.97 -24.90
N PHE A 57 31.45 47.12 -26.23
CA PHE A 57 30.23 47.45 -27.00
C PHE A 57 29.52 46.27 -27.71
N LEU A 58 30.04 45.04 -27.60
CA LEU A 58 29.41 43.83 -28.19
C LEU A 58 28.80 42.86 -27.16
N ALA A 59 29.05 43.06 -25.85
CA ALA A 59 28.60 42.13 -24.81
C ALA A 59 27.13 42.33 -24.37
N LEU A 60 26.60 43.56 -24.46
CA LEU A 60 25.24 43.89 -24.01
C LEU A 60 24.12 43.35 -24.92
N PRO A 61 24.20 43.41 -26.26
CA PRO A 61 23.14 42.90 -27.13
C PRO A 61 23.03 41.37 -27.12
N ILE A 62 24.17 40.68 -27.01
CA ILE A 62 24.24 39.21 -26.97
C ILE A 62 23.68 38.67 -25.66
N SER A 63 23.96 39.34 -24.54
CA SER A 63 23.41 38.98 -23.23
C SER A 63 21.89 39.15 -23.20
N TRP A 64 21.37 40.20 -23.85
CA TRP A 64 19.92 40.42 -24.01
C TRP A 64 19.25 39.36 -24.88
N LEU A 65 19.88 38.99 -26.01
CA LEU A 65 19.39 37.93 -26.91
C LEU A 65 19.38 36.56 -26.24
N LEU A 66 20.41 36.24 -25.43
CA LEU A 66 20.49 35.00 -24.66
C LEU A 66 19.45 34.96 -23.53
N CYS A 67 19.15 36.08 -22.88
CA CYS A 67 18.06 36.16 -21.90
C CYS A 67 16.70 35.90 -22.57
N ILE A 68 16.42 36.51 -23.73
CA ILE A 68 15.16 36.31 -24.46
C ILE A 68 15.04 34.86 -24.98
N LEU A 69 16.13 34.28 -25.50
CA LEU A 69 16.15 32.88 -25.92
C LEU A 69 15.96 31.93 -24.74
N SER A 70 16.59 32.19 -23.59
CA SER A 70 16.41 31.37 -22.38
C SER A 70 14.96 31.42 -21.88
N PHE A 71 14.35 32.61 -21.90
CA PHE A 71 12.96 32.82 -21.50
C PHE A 71 11.99 32.08 -22.44
N ARG A 72 12.22 32.13 -23.76
CA ARG A 72 11.42 31.40 -24.75
C ARG A 72 11.61 29.88 -24.67
N LEU A 73 12.85 29.40 -24.46
CA LEU A 73 13.13 27.98 -24.30
C LEU A 73 12.48 27.43 -23.02
N GLU A 74 12.54 28.19 -21.93
CA GLU A 74 11.90 27.84 -20.66
C GLU A 74 10.38 27.77 -20.81
N GLN A 75 9.78 28.73 -21.52
CA GLN A 75 8.33 28.74 -21.77
C GLN A 75 7.89 27.55 -22.65
N MET A 76 8.63 27.26 -23.72
CA MET A 76 8.36 26.07 -24.57
C MET A 76 8.57 24.76 -23.81
N THR A 77 9.60 24.67 -22.97
CA THR A 77 9.91 23.47 -22.18
C THR A 77 8.85 23.25 -21.10
N ARG A 78 8.37 24.34 -20.48
CA ARG A 78 7.26 24.32 -19.53
C ARG A 78 5.98 23.83 -20.21
N GLU A 79 5.59 24.42 -21.33
CA GLU A 79 4.38 24.00 -22.07
C GLU A 79 4.48 22.56 -22.60
N PHE A 80 5.64 22.13 -23.08
CA PHE A 80 5.88 20.75 -23.53
C PHE A 80 5.83 19.74 -22.37
N LEU A 81 6.41 20.08 -21.21
CA LEU A 81 6.37 19.21 -20.03
C LEU A 81 4.97 19.13 -19.41
N THR A 82 4.29 20.26 -19.20
CA THR A 82 2.96 20.27 -18.55
C THR A 82 1.84 19.79 -19.46
N ASN A 83 1.89 20.06 -20.77
CA ASN A 83 0.76 19.75 -21.66
C ASN A 83 0.94 18.44 -22.44
N TYR A 84 2.17 17.91 -22.57
CA TYR A 84 2.45 16.72 -23.39
C TYR A 84 3.12 15.57 -22.64
N VAL A 85 4.17 15.82 -21.86
CA VAL A 85 4.97 14.75 -21.23
C VAL A 85 4.36 14.25 -19.92
N LEU A 86 4.03 15.15 -19.00
CA LEU A 86 3.50 14.78 -17.68
C LEU A 86 2.11 14.11 -17.76
N PRO A 87 1.14 14.57 -18.57
CA PRO A 87 -0.18 13.93 -18.65
C PRO A 87 -0.14 12.51 -19.22
N ARG A 88 0.73 12.26 -20.23
CA ARG A 88 0.89 10.93 -20.84
C ARG A 88 1.74 9.95 -20.01
N SER A 89 2.65 10.46 -19.19
CA SER A 89 3.55 9.61 -18.38
C SER A 89 2.99 9.32 -16.98
N LEU A 90 2.05 10.15 -16.49
CA LEU A 90 1.55 10.10 -15.11
C LEU A 90 0.03 9.84 -15.00
N GLY A 91 -0.74 9.92 -16.08
CA GLY A 91 -2.13 9.48 -16.14
C GLY A 91 -3.15 10.27 -15.30
N ALA A 92 -2.92 11.55 -14.99
CA ALA A 92 -3.85 12.39 -14.20
C ALA A 92 -4.14 13.78 -14.83
N PRO A 93 -5.31 14.40 -14.60
CA PRO A 93 -5.66 15.73 -15.14
C PRO A 93 -4.84 16.87 -14.53
N ILE A 94 -4.68 17.94 -15.30
CA ILE A 94 -3.66 19.00 -15.15
C ILE A 94 -3.97 20.01 -14.03
N ASP A 95 -5.14 19.96 -13.39
CA ASP A 95 -5.66 21.07 -12.58
C ASP A 95 -4.92 21.34 -11.24
N GLY A 96 -4.03 20.44 -10.81
CA GLY A 96 -3.28 20.55 -9.54
C GLY A 96 -1.88 21.17 -9.61
N TRP A 97 -1.40 21.60 -10.78
CA TRP A 97 0.01 22.00 -10.96
C TRP A 97 0.15 23.52 -11.11
N ARG A 98 0.84 24.19 -10.18
CA ARG A 98 1.20 25.61 -10.30
C ARG A 98 2.70 25.83 -10.12
N MET A 99 3.37 26.26 -11.19
CA MET A 99 4.75 26.77 -11.14
C MET A 99 4.76 28.28 -10.91
N THR A 100 5.62 28.74 -10.00
CA THR A 100 5.99 30.16 -9.85
C THR A 100 7.49 30.33 -10.08
N LEU A 101 7.95 31.58 -10.25
CA LEU A 101 9.36 31.95 -10.48
C LEU A 101 10.36 31.42 -9.43
N ALA A 102 9.88 30.98 -8.25
CA ALA A 102 10.70 30.48 -7.16
C ALA A 102 10.51 28.97 -6.86
N GLY A 103 9.67 28.25 -7.61
CA GLY A 103 9.50 26.80 -7.43
C GLY A 103 8.21 26.21 -8.00
N LEU A 104 8.23 24.90 -8.19
CA LEU A 104 7.06 24.07 -8.50
C LEU A 104 6.38 23.68 -7.18
N THR A 105 5.14 24.11 -7.00
CA THR A 105 4.30 23.67 -5.88
C THR A 105 3.33 22.61 -6.40
N ILE A 106 3.38 21.42 -5.78
CA ILE A 106 2.50 20.29 -6.05
C ILE A 106 1.68 20.06 -4.77
N ASP A 107 0.36 19.98 -4.88
CA ASP A 107 -0.48 19.63 -3.74
C ASP A 107 -0.22 18.16 -3.34
N ALA A 108 0.19 17.93 -2.09
CA ALA A 108 0.83 16.69 -1.63
C ALA A 108 -0.14 15.51 -1.43
N ARG A 109 -1.44 15.66 -1.75
CA ARG A 109 -2.44 14.61 -1.54
C ARG A 109 -2.41 13.48 -2.57
N THR A 110 -1.55 13.55 -3.60
CA THR A 110 -1.61 12.64 -4.77
C THR A 110 -0.34 11.81 -5.04
N PHE A 111 0.64 11.70 -4.13
CA PHE A 111 1.85 10.90 -4.40
C PHE A 111 2.01 9.66 -3.50
N LEU A 112 1.73 8.50 -4.09
CA LEU A 112 2.20 7.17 -3.68
C LEU A 112 2.85 6.51 -4.90
N LEU A 113 4.15 6.74 -5.16
CA LEU A 113 5.03 5.86 -5.93
C LEU A 113 6.50 6.37 -5.89
N PRO A 114 7.50 5.52 -5.56
CA PRO A 114 8.93 5.88 -5.60
C PRO A 114 9.46 6.22 -7.00
N ALA A 115 8.78 5.72 -8.04
CA ALA A 115 9.15 5.96 -9.44
C ALA A 115 9.05 7.44 -9.83
N THR A 116 8.15 8.20 -9.22
CA THR A 116 7.87 9.59 -9.59
C THR A 116 8.96 10.55 -9.12
N ALA A 117 9.58 10.30 -7.96
CA ALA A 117 10.77 11.03 -7.52
C ALA A 117 11.98 10.69 -8.41
N GLN A 118 12.10 9.45 -8.86
CA GLN A 118 13.19 9.00 -9.73
C GLN A 118 13.09 9.58 -11.15
N THR A 119 11.88 9.66 -11.72
CA THR A 119 11.63 10.28 -13.02
C THR A 119 11.80 11.80 -12.97
N LEU A 120 11.37 12.46 -11.89
CA LEU A 120 11.59 13.91 -11.70
C LEU A 120 13.09 14.23 -11.59
N VAL A 121 13.87 13.41 -10.87
CA VAL A 121 15.33 13.54 -10.76
C VAL A 121 16.02 13.24 -12.08
N ALA A 122 15.56 12.25 -12.86
CA ALA A 122 16.12 11.94 -14.19
C ALA A 122 15.81 13.04 -15.22
N ILE A 123 14.60 13.63 -15.19
CA ILE A 123 14.21 14.75 -16.05
C ILE A 123 14.99 16.02 -15.66
N LEU A 124 15.14 16.30 -14.36
CA LEU A 124 15.95 17.43 -13.89
C LEU A 124 17.43 17.24 -14.21
N ALA A 125 17.97 16.03 -14.08
CA ALA A 125 19.34 15.71 -14.49
C ALA A 125 19.55 15.88 -16.01
N SER A 126 18.57 15.46 -16.82
CA SER A 126 18.61 15.58 -18.28
C SER A 126 18.45 17.04 -18.76
N LEU A 127 17.58 17.82 -18.11
CA LEU A 127 17.43 19.27 -18.35
C LEU A 127 18.69 20.04 -17.94
N THR A 128 19.37 19.57 -16.89
CA THR A 128 20.68 20.11 -16.44
C THR A 128 21.80 19.72 -17.41
N GLU A 129 21.80 18.50 -17.96
CA GLU A 129 22.72 18.09 -19.03
C GLU A 129 22.51 18.88 -20.32
N LEU A 130 21.26 19.16 -20.72
CA LEU A 130 20.93 19.99 -21.89
C LEU A 130 21.40 21.44 -21.72
N SER A 131 21.27 22.01 -20.52
CA SER A 131 21.78 23.37 -20.22
C SER A 131 23.31 23.42 -20.07
N VAL A 132 23.94 22.32 -19.64
CA VAL A 132 25.41 22.16 -19.56
C VAL A 132 26.04 21.79 -20.91
N GLY A 133 25.30 21.19 -21.84
CA GLY A 133 25.77 20.90 -23.21
C GLY A 133 25.81 22.14 -24.11
N ALA A 134 24.89 23.10 -23.90
CA ALA A 134 24.77 24.31 -24.71
C ALA A 134 25.74 25.44 -24.31
N MET A 135 26.05 25.57 -23.02
CA MET A 135 26.88 26.66 -22.46
C MET A 135 28.40 26.64 -22.77
N PRO A 136 29.09 25.49 -22.94
CA PRO A 136 30.56 25.46 -23.08
C PRO A 136 31.07 26.03 -24.41
N ARG A 137 30.18 26.28 -25.37
CA ARG A 137 30.49 26.90 -26.67
C ARG A 137 30.48 28.43 -26.62
N LEU A 138 29.97 29.06 -25.55
CA LEU A 138 29.73 30.51 -25.48
C LEU A 138 30.58 31.27 -24.44
N ILE A 139 31.46 30.61 -23.68
CA ILE A 139 32.20 31.28 -22.58
C ILE A 139 33.71 30.99 -22.62
N GLU A 140 34.51 32.05 -22.42
CA GLU A 140 35.98 32.05 -22.43
C GLU A 140 36.64 31.04 -21.46
N PRO A 141 37.85 30.54 -21.78
CA PRO A 141 38.51 29.44 -21.07
C PRO A 141 38.77 29.66 -19.57
N ARG A 142 38.96 30.92 -19.13
CA ARG A 142 39.25 31.24 -17.71
C ARG A 142 38.02 31.10 -16.80
N LEU A 143 36.82 31.28 -17.34
CA LEU A 143 35.56 31.14 -16.60
C LEU A 143 35.12 29.68 -16.44
N LYS A 144 35.59 28.76 -17.29
CA LYS A 144 35.29 27.31 -17.18
C LYS A 144 35.80 26.67 -15.87
N SER A 145 36.98 27.09 -15.41
CA SER A 145 37.53 26.63 -14.12
C SER A 145 36.77 27.20 -12.93
N PHE A 146 36.28 28.44 -13.03
CA PHE A 146 35.50 29.07 -11.97
C PHE A 146 34.09 28.47 -11.88
N PHE A 147 33.41 28.30 -13.02
CA PHE A 147 32.11 27.64 -13.09
C PHE A 147 32.16 26.18 -12.66
N GLY A 148 33.19 25.41 -13.05
CA GLY A 148 33.34 24.02 -12.62
C GLY A 148 33.52 23.87 -11.10
N LYS A 149 34.23 24.83 -10.46
CA LYS A 149 34.36 24.89 -8.99
C LYS A 149 33.06 25.32 -8.32
N LEU A 150 32.35 26.28 -8.90
CA LEU A 150 31.04 26.72 -8.41
C LEU A 150 29.99 25.59 -8.52
N LEU A 151 30.05 24.78 -9.58
CA LEU A 151 29.20 23.60 -9.78
C LEU A 151 29.52 22.51 -8.76
N CYS A 152 30.79 22.25 -8.46
CA CYS A 152 31.19 21.30 -7.43
C CYS A 152 30.78 21.75 -6.02
N LEU A 153 30.86 23.06 -5.74
CA LEU A 153 30.35 23.66 -4.50
C LEU A 153 28.83 23.56 -4.42
N TYR A 154 28.12 23.81 -5.52
CA TYR A 154 26.67 23.68 -5.60
C TYR A 154 26.21 22.23 -5.43
N TRP A 155 26.87 21.25 -6.06
CA TRP A 155 26.61 19.82 -5.88
C TRP A 155 26.97 19.33 -4.48
N GLY A 156 28.08 19.81 -3.91
CA GLY A 156 28.46 19.54 -2.52
C GLY A 156 27.44 20.09 -1.53
N LEU A 157 26.94 21.31 -1.76
CA LEU A 157 25.94 21.97 -0.92
C LEU A 157 24.57 21.30 -1.03
N TRP A 158 24.13 20.90 -2.22
CA TRP A 158 22.89 20.16 -2.42
C TRP A 158 22.95 18.73 -1.88
N SER A 159 24.10 18.06 -1.99
CA SER A 159 24.34 16.77 -1.33
C SER A 159 24.32 16.89 0.20
N LEU A 160 24.81 18.01 0.73
CA LEU A 160 24.78 18.34 2.15
C LEU A 160 23.36 18.70 2.63
N ILE A 161 22.59 19.45 1.85
CA ILE A 161 21.20 19.81 2.15
C ILE A 161 20.28 18.58 2.06
N ALA A 162 20.50 17.70 1.08
CA ALA A 162 19.84 16.39 0.98
C ALA A 162 20.21 15.45 2.14
N PHE A 163 21.38 15.65 2.77
CA PHE A 163 21.80 14.96 3.98
C PHE A 163 21.22 15.59 5.27
N LEU A 164 20.93 16.90 5.27
CA LEU A 164 20.60 17.66 6.49
C LEU A 164 19.12 17.78 6.84
N ARG A 165 18.16 17.33 6.01
CA ARG A 165 16.81 17.00 6.51
C ARG A 165 16.10 15.90 5.69
N PRO A 166 15.36 14.96 6.34
CA PRO A 166 15.23 14.72 7.78
C PRO A 166 15.61 13.29 8.18
N PHE A 167 16.61 13.17 9.05
CA PHE A 167 16.40 12.35 10.24
C PHE A 167 16.73 13.20 11.45
N GLN A 168 15.92 13.04 12.49
CA GLN A 168 16.33 13.35 13.86
C GLN A 168 17.60 12.54 14.17
N PHE A 169 18.77 13.12 13.84
CA PHE A 169 20.11 12.54 14.02
C PHE A 169 20.59 12.66 15.48
N SER A 170 19.68 12.85 16.44
CA SER A 170 19.98 12.87 17.88
C SER A 170 19.86 11.49 18.54
N ALA A 171 19.38 10.45 17.82
CA ALA A 171 19.25 9.09 18.36
C ALA A 171 20.45 8.16 18.07
N PHE A 172 21.24 8.43 17.02
CA PHE A 172 22.33 7.53 16.60
C PHE A 172 23.57 7.57 17.52
N LEU A 173 23.76 8.64 18.29
CA LEU A 173 24.95 8.82 19.15
C LEU A 173 24.75 8.41 20.62
N ARG A 174 23.54 7.98 21.05
CA ARG A 174 23.28 7.69 22.48
C ARG A 174 23.44 6.23 22.93
N ARG A 175 23.77 5.27 22.06
CA ARG A 175 24.12 3.89 22.48
C ARG A 175 25.35 3.39 21.75
N ASN A 176 26.41 3.14 22.52
CA ASN A 176 27.79 2.87 22.15
C ASN A 176 27.93 1.60 21.23
N PRO A 177 28.07 1.73 19.90
CA PRO A 177 28.03 0.60 18.96
C PRO A 177 29.38 -0.12 18.79
N PHE A 178 30.45 0.41 19.39
CA PHE A 178 31.81 -0.12 19.19
C PHE A 178 32.12 -1.37 20.02
N GLN A 179 31.35 -1.68 21.08
CA GLN A 179 31.60 -2.86 21.92
C GLN A 179 31.20 -4.19 21.24
N GLY A 180 30.13 -4.22 20.44
CA GLY A 180 29.69 -5.41 19.71
C GLY A 180 30.62 -5.77 18.54
N LEU A 181 31.09 -4.73 17.84
CA LEU A 181 32.08 -4.87 16.77
C LEU A 181 33.41 -5.45 17.30
N TRP A 182 33.86 -4.98 18.47
CA TRP A 182 35.13 -5.44 19.07
C TRP A 182 35.06 -6.87 19.61
N ARG A 183 33.92 -7.29 20.17
CA ARG A 183 33.69 -8.69 20.58
C ARG A 183 33.63 -9.62 19.36
N GLY A 184 32.97 -9.22 18.27
CA GLY A 184 32.92 -10.01 17.03
C GLY A 184 34.29 -10.22 16.36
N ILE A 185 35.15 -9.21 16.39
CA ILE A 185 36.53 -9.27 15.86
C ILE A 185 37.43 -10.16 16.75
N SER A 186 37.18 -10.21 18.06
CA SER A 186 38.03 -10.92 19.02
C SER A 186 37.86 -12.45 18.98
N PHE A 187 36.65 -12.95 18.69
CA PHE A 187 36.29 -14.37 18.84
C PHE A 187 36.15 -15.16 17.53
N ASN A 188 36.15 -14.51 16.36
CA ASN A 188 35.98 -15.21 15.09
C ASN A 188 37.32 -15.35 14.32
N PRO A 189 37.95 -16.54 14.31
CA PRO A 189 39.27 -16.76 13.70
C PRO A 189 39.28 -16.55 12.17
N ALA A 190 38.17 -16.82 11.48
CA ALA A 190 38.05 -16.55 10.03
C ALA A 190 38.02 -15.03 9.76
N LEU A 191 37.43 -14.27 10.68
CA LEU A 191 37.37 -12.80 10.62
C LEU A 191 38.75 -12.18 10.88
N LYS A 192 39.53 -12.72 11.82
CA LYS A 192 40.94 -12.32 12.05
C LYS A 192 41.84 -12.67 10.86
N GLN A 193 41.68 -13.84 10.25
CA GLN A 193 42.46 -14.23 9.07
C GLN A 193 42.14 -13.36 7.87
N THR A 194 40.86 -13.06 7.62
CA THR A 194 40.43 -12.22 6.49
C THR A 194 40.89 -10.77 6.67
N LEU A 195 40.76 -10.21 7.88
CA LEU A 195 41.23 -8.86 8.19
C LEU A 195 42.77 -8.78 8.14
N GLY A 196 43.46 -9.81 8.64
CA GLY A 196 44.93 -9.93 8.55
C GLY A 196 45.41 -10.02 7.10
N PHE A 197 44.73 -10.78 6.25
CA PHE A 197 45.06 -10.89 4.83
C PHE A 197 44.83 -9.56 4.10
N ILE A 198 43.75 -8.84 4.41
CA ILE A 198 43.47 -7.51 3.87
C ILE A 198 44.54 -6.51 4.31
N LEU A 199 44.93 -6.51 5.60
CA LEU A 199 45.95 -5.61 6.14
C LEU A 199 47.36 -5.92 5.58
N LEU A 200 47.71 -7.21 5.41
CA LEU A 200 48.97 -7.62 4.78
C LEU A 200 49.01 -7.23 3.30
N THR A 201 47.89 -7.36 2.59
CA THR A 201 47.77 -6.95 1.19
C THR A 201 47.88 -5.43 1.06
N LEU A 202 47.23 -4.67 1.94
CA LEU A 202 47.34 -3.21 2.00
C LEU A 202 48.75 -2.75 2.36
N ALA A 203 49.42 -3.40 3.31
CA ALA A 203 50.81 -3.11 3.68
C ALA A 203 51.79 -3.43 2.55
N TRP A 204 51.57 -4.53 1.82
CA TRP A 204 52.37 -4.90 0.65
C TRP A 204 52.19 -3.91 -0.50
N ILE A 205 50.95 -3.52 -0.81
CA ILE A 205 50.64 -2.49 -1.81
C ILE A 205 51.28 -1.14 -1.40
N PHE A 206 51.15 -0.74 -0.13
CA PHE A 206 51.74 0.49 0.39
C PHE A 206 53.28 0.48 0.25
N ARG A 207 53.94 -0.63 0.62
CA ARG A 207 55.40 -0.77 0.50
C ARG A 207 55.87 -0.75 -0.96
N ARG A 208 55.07 -1.28 -1.89
CA ARG A 208 55.37 -1.28 -3.33
C ARG A 208 55.20 0.12 -3.93
N VAL A 209 54.16 0.86 -3.53
CA VAL A 209 53.89 2.24 -3.96
C VAL A 209 54.96 3.20 -3.41
N VAL A 210 55.39 3.04 -2.15
CA VAL A 210 56.48 3.84 -1.56
C VAL A 210 57.82 3.58 -2.26
N ARG A 211 58.16 2.32 -2.61
CA ARG A 211 59.37 2.02 -3.39
C ARG A 211 59.33 2.59 -4.80
N LEU A 212 58.20 2.51 -5.48
CA LEU A 212 58.03 3.06 -6.83
C LEU A 212 58.07 4.59 -6.86
N THR A 213 57.64 5.25 -5.79
CA THR A 213 57.68 6.72 -5.66
C THR A 213 59.02 7.26 -5.15
N ALA A 214 59.80 6.46 -4.42
CA ALA A 214 61.13 6.86 -3.91
C ALA A 214 62.26 6.81 -4.95
N GLY A 215 62.12 6.02 -6.03
CA GLY A 215 63.21 5.77 -6.99
C GLY A 215 63.26 6.67 -8.23
N GLN A 216 62.24 7.49 -8.52
CA GLN A 216 62.15 8.19 -9.83
C GLN A 216 61.72 9.67 -9.80
N PHE A 217 61.67 10.34 -8.65
CA PHE A 217 61.24 11.74 -8.61
C PHE A 217 62.16 12.63 -7.77
N PRO A 218 62.96 13.54 -8.37
CA PRO A 218 63.70 14.55 -7.63
C PRO A 218 62.74 15.42 -6.80
N LEU A 219 63.03 15.48 -5.51
CA LEU A 219 62.17 15.93 -4.43
C LEU A 219 62.13 17.46 -4.27
N THR A 220 61.64 18.23 -5.24
CA THR A 220 61.54 19.69 -5.06
C THR A 220 60.36 20.33 -5.78
N ARG A 221 59.11 20.08 -5.33
CA ARG A 221 58.00 21.07 -5.14
C ARG A 221 56.56 20.49 -5.22
N PHE A 222 55.73 21.02 -4.31
CA PHE A 222 54.26 21.24 -4.37
C PHE A 222 53.20 20.17 -3.95
N ARG A 223 52.45 20.54 -2.88
CA ARG A 223 51.06 20.30 -2.40
C ARG A 223 50.11 19.18 -2.91
N GLY A 224 50.41 18.35 -3.89
CA GLY A 224 49.46 17.33 -4.42
C GLY A 224 49.53 15.92 -3.78
N ARG A 225 50.52 15.66 -2.91
CA ARG A 225 50.95 14.30 -2.54
C ARG A 225 50.05 13.59 -1.52
N SER A 226 49.45 14.31 -0.59
CA SER A 226 48.60 13.75 0.46
C SER A 226 47.24 13.28 -0.07
N LEU A 227 46.68 13.98 -1.08
CA LEU A 227 45.38 13.65 -1.63
C LEU A 227 45.42 12.34 -2.47
N ALA A 228 46.45 12.15 -3.29
CA ALA A 228 46.59 10.95 -4.11
C ALA A 228 46.83 9.68 -3.27
N ALA A 229 47.63 9.79 -2.20
CA ALA A 229 47.86 8.69 -1.26
C ALA A 229 46.58 8.33 -0.47
N VAL A 230 45.81 9.34 -0.04
CA VAL A 230 44.50 9.13 0.61
C VAL A 230 43.50 8.49 -0.36
N CYS A 231 43.41 8.94 -1.61
CA CYS A 231 42.53 8.34 -2.61
C CYS A 231 42.91 6.89 -2.96
N LEU A 232 44.21 6.57 -3.08
CA LEU A 232 44.68 5.20 -3.30
C LEU A 232 44.32 4.25 -2.14
N LEU A 233 44.24 4.75 -0.91
CA LEU A 233 43.78 4.00 0.26
C LEU A 233 42.24 3.87 0.32
N CYS A 234 41.50 4.87 -0.16
CA CYS A 234 40.03 4.85 -0.19
C CYS A 234 39.44 3.84 -1.18
N VAL A 235 40.13 3.54 -2.29
CA VAL A 235 39.65 2.59 -3.32
C VAL A 235 39.41 1.17 -2.75
N PRO A 236 40.39 0.50 -2.12
CA PRO A 236 40.16 -0.84 -1.55
C PRO A 236 39.19 -0.82 -0.36
N VAL A 237 39.15 0.26 0.42
CA VAL A 237 38.23 0.39 1.57
C VAL A 237 36.78 0.56 1.11
N ALA A 238 36.51 1.41 0.11
CA ALA A 238 35.19 1.60 -0.45
C ALA A 238 34.68 0.32 -1.14
N ALA A 239 35.54 -0.36 -1.91
CA ALA A 239 35.21 -1.64 -2.53
C ALA A 239 34.91 -2.74 -1.49
N ALA A 240 35.71 -2.84 -0.44
CA ALA A 240 35.46 -3.78 0.66
C ALA A 240 34.15 -3.47 1.41
N PHE A 241 33.82 -2.19 1.62
CA PHE A 241 32.56 -1.78 2.23
C PHE A 241 31.35 -2.11 1.35
N ILE A 242 31.40 -1.88 0.04
CA ILE A 242 30.31 -2.26 -0.90
C ILE A 242 30.08 -3.78 -0.88
N LEU A 243 31.16 -4.57 -0.87
CA LEU A 243 31.09 -6.04 -0.80
C LEU A 243 30.57 -6.53 0.56
N MET A 244 30.99 -5.91 1.66
CA MET A 244 30.51 -6.20 3.00
C MET A 244 29.01 -5.91 3.09
N LEU A 245 28.62 -4.68 2.75
CA LEU A 245 27.25 -4.22 2.70
C LEU A 245 26.38 -5.21 1.90
N SER A 246 26.83 -5.65 0.72
CA SER A 246 26.01 -6.47 -0.19
C SER A 246 25.85 -7.91 0.27
N ARG A 247 26.74 -8.44 1.13
CA ARG A 247 26.63 -9.80 1.66
C ARG A 247 25.75 -9.94 2.90
N PHE A 248 25.51 -8.89 3.69
CA PHE A 248 24.79 -9.02 4.97
C PHE A 248 23.28 -8.67 4.87
N PRO A 249 22.36 -9.58 5.27
CA PRO A 249 20.91 -9.37 5.18
C PRO A 249 20.39 -8.14 5.95
N TYR A 250 20.98 -7.86 7.12
CA TYR A 250 20.61 -6.75 7.98
C TYR A 250 20.69 -5.38 7.30
N PHE A 251 21.67 -5.18 6.40
CA PHE A 251 21.82 -3.92 5.70
C PHE A 251 20.89 -3.81 4.50
N ARG A 252 20.54 -4.92 3.82
CA ARG A 252 19.64 -4.92 2.66
C ARG A 252 18.19 -4.55 2.99
N THR A 253 17.76 -4.78 4.23
CA THR A 253 16.40 -4.44 4.69
C THR A 253 16.29 -3.00 5.18
N SER A 254 17.41 -2.28 5.33
CA SER A 254 17.41 -0.88 5.74
C SER A 254 17.07 0.04 4.57
N GLN A 255 16.26 1.08 4.80
CA GLN A 255 16.02 2.12 3.78
C GLN A 255 17.30 2.86 3.38
N ALA A 256 18.35 2.82 4.21
CA ALA A 256 19.66 3.41 3.93
C ALA A 256 20.49 2.59 2.92
N TRP A 257 20.11 1.34 2.65
CA TRP A 257 20.83 0.40 1.78
C TRP A 257 21.25 0.99 0.43
N PRO A 258 20.33 1.54 -0.39
CA PRO A 258 20.67 1.98 -1.74
C PRO A 258 21.58 3.20 -1.70
N TYR A 259 21.41 4.05 -0.67
CA TYR A 259 22.16 5.29 -0.48
C TYR A 259 23.59 5.01 -0.02
N LEU A 260 23.80 4.05 0.87
CA LEU A 260 25.14 3.64 1.32
C LEU A 260 25.93 2.99 0.19
N VAL A 261 25.32 2.09 -0.57
CA VAL A 261 25.96 1.48 -1.75
C VAL A 261 26.31 2.55 -2.78
N SER A 262 25.38 3.47 -3.07
CA SER A 262 25.63 4.58 -4.01
C SER A 262 26.74 5.51 -3.51
N PHE A 263 26.76 5.86 -2.22
CA PHE A 263 27.79 6.70 -1.62
C PHE A 263 29.19 6.09 -1.75
N PHE A 264 29.37 4.82 -1.35
CA PHE A 264 30.68 4.18 -1.45
C PHE A 264 31.08 3.91 -2.89
N THR A 265 30.12 3.70 -3.79
CA THR A 265 30.39 3.57 -5.23
C THR A 265 30.86 4.89 -5.82
N CYS A 266 30.22 6.00 -5.47
CA CYS A 266 30.67 7.34 -5.85
C CYS A 266 32.04 7.68 -5.25
N LEU A 267 32.30 7.28 -3.99
CA LEU A 267 33.60 7.45 -3.34
C LEU A 267 34.70 6.63 -4.03
N LEU A 268 34.39 5.42 -4.47
CA LEU A 268 35.28 4.56 -5.26
C LEU A 268 35.60 5.21 -6.61
N VAL A 269 34.57 5.68 -7.33
CA VAL A 269 34.72 6.38 -8.61
C VAL A 269 35.54 7.66 -8.45
N PHE A 270 35.24 8.49 -7.45
CA PHE A 270 35.98 9.72 -7.16
C PHE A 270 37.44 9.42 -6.84
N SER A 271 37.71 8.39 -6.03
CA SER A 271 39.07 8.01 -5.65
C SER A 271 39.86 7.49 -6.85
N LEU A 272 39.23 6.71 -7.74
CA LEU A 272 39.85 6.25 -9.00
C LEU A 272 40.15 7.43 -9.94
N LEU A 273 39.22 8.38 -10.08
CA LEU A 273 39.39 9.59 -10.89
C LEU A 273 40.47 10.53 -10.33
N ALA A 274 40.54 10.68 -9.00
CA ALA A 274 41.52 11.52 -8.32
C ALA A 274 42.94 10.94 -8.41
N VAL A 275 43.08 9.62 -8.50
CA VAL A 275 44.37 8.92 -8.72
C VAL A 275 44.75 8.92 -10.20
N ALA A 276 43.78 8.91 -11.12
CA ALA A 276 44.04 9.01 -12.55
C ALA A 276 44.61 10.39 -12.96
N LYS A 277 44.29 11.45 -12.21
CA LYS A 277 44.67 12.84 -12.56
C LYS A 277 46.18 13.15 -12.44
N PRO A 278 46.94 12.70 -11.42
CA PRO A 278 48.40 12.89 -11.36
C PRO A 278 49.18 11.97 -12.31
N ILE A 279 48.61 10.82 -12.70
CA ILE A 279 49.19 9.93 -13.73
C ILE A 279 49.10 10.57 -15.13
N ASN A 280 48.16 11.51 -15.29
CA ASN A 280 47.84 12.22 -16.53
C ASN A 280 48.93 13.19 -16.99
N ASP A 281 49.78 13.67 -16.08
CA ASP A 281 50.77 14.71 -16.41
C ASP A 281 52.09 14.15 -16.98
N HIS A 282 52.32 12.82 -16.95
CA HIS A 282 53.62 12.23 -17.35
C HIS A 282 53.60 10.96 -18.23
N ALA A 283 52.46 10.47 -18.75
CA ALA A 283 52.45 9.23 -19.55
C ALA A 283 51.83 9.40 -20.96
N VAL A 284 52.72 9.35 -21.96
CA VAL A 284 52.47 9.30 -23.41
C VAL A 284 51.75 8.00 -23.79
N VAL A 285 50.42 8.01 -23.85
CA VAL A 285 49.61 6.95 -24.50
C VAL A 285 48.45 7.62 -25.25
N PRO A 286 48.11 7.21 -26.50
CA PRO A 286 47.10 7.88 -27.30
C PRO A 286 45.71 7.87 -26.65
N SER A 287 44.96 8.96 -26.85
CA SER A 287 43.69 9.30 -26.19
C SER A 287 42.44 8.43 -26.46
N PRO A 288 42.29 7.61 -27.53
CA PRO A 288 41.02 6.91 -27.77
C PRO A 288 40.75 5.79 -26.76
N THR A 289 41.69 4.86 -26.57
CA THR A 289 41.52 3.67 -25.72
C THR A 289 41.35 3.98 -24.23
N ARG A 290 41.86 5.13 -23.78
CA ARG A 290 41.88 5.54 -22.36
C ARG A 290 40.59 6.21 -21.91
N THR A 291 40.01 7.05 -22.77
CA THR A 291 38.69 7.64 -22.57
C THR A 291 37.62 6.57 -22.66
N ASP A 292 37.81 5.59 -23.54
CA ASP A 292 36.92 4.44 -23.69
C ASP A 292 36.98 3.51 -22.47
N LEU A 293 38.15 3.28 -21.87
CA LEU A 293 38.25 2.47 -20.64
C LEU A 293 37.55 3.12 -19.44
N LEU A 294 37.68 4.44 -19.26
CA LEU A 294 36.99 5.21 -18.21
C LEU A 294 35.48 5.26 -18.42
N LYS A 295 35.03 5.46 -19.67
CA LYS A 295 33.61 5.34 -20.04
C LYS A 295 33.09 3.93 -19.79
N THR A 296 33.86 2.90 -20.15
CA THR A 296 33.48 1.49 -19.96
C THR A 296 33.39 1.14 -18.47
N CYS A 297 34.33 1.59 -17.63
CA CYS A 297 34.26 1.37 -16.19
C CYS A 297 33.12 2.16 -15.52
N SER A 298 32.87 3.40 -15.95
CA SER A 298 31.76 4.20 -15.44
C SER A 298 30.41 3.61 -15.87
N LEU A 299 30.31 3.14 -17.11
CA LEU A 299 29.15 2.41 -17.64
C LEU A 299 28.96 1.09 -16.92
N ALA A 300 30.03 0.33 -16.66
CA ALA A 300 29.96 -0.92 -15.88
C ALA A 300 29.50 -0.66 -14.44
N VAL A 301 29.96 0.41 -13.79
CA VAL A 301 29.51 0.80 -12.46
C VAL A 301 28.05 1.28 -12.47
N LEU A 302 27.63 2.05 -13.47
CA LEU A 302 26.22 2.43 -13.67
C LEU A 302 25.34 1.22 -13.95
N CYS A 303 25.80 0.25 -14.74
CA CYS A 303 25.10 -1.00 -14.99
C CYS A 303 25.03 -1.87 -13.72
N LEU A 304 26.13 -2.01 -12.97
CA LEU A 304 26.18 -2.79 -11.74
C LEU A 304 25.38 -2.15 -10.59
N SER A 305 25.27 -0.81 -10.54
CA SER A 305 24.43 -0.09 -9.59
C SER A 305 22.96 -0.02 -10.05
N ALA A 306 22.68 -0.14 -11.35
CA ALA A 306 21.33 -0.25 -11.89
C ALA A 306 20.73 -1.66 -11.72
N ILE A 307 21.54 -2.73 -11.65
CA ILE A 307 21.05 -4.12 -11.49
C ILE A 307 20.19 -4.31 -10.21
N PRO A 308 20.54 -3.76 -9.04
CA PRO A 308 19.67 -3.79 -7.86
C PRO A 308 18.41 -2.93 -7.96
N ILE A 309 18.38 -1.96 -8.89
CA ILE A 309 17.33 -0.95 -9.03
C ILE A 309 16.34 -1.35 -10.14
N SER A 310 16.79 -2.11 -11.14
CA SER A 310 15.92 -2.59 -12.20
C SER A 310 15.18 -3.85 -11.78
N SER A 311 13.85 -3.76 -11.73
CA SER A 311 12.95 -4.88 -11.44
C SER A 311 13.24 -6.07 -12.35
N TRP A 312 13.52 -5.82 -13.63
CA TRP A 312 13.88 -6.85 -14.61
C TRP A 312 15.16 -7.61 -14.23
N ALA A 313 16.24 -6.94 -13.80
CA ALA A 313 17.50 -7.63 -13.49
C ALA A 313 17.40 -8.34 -12.15
N SER A 314 16.72 -7.74 -11.17
CA SER A 314 16.39 -8.37 -9.89
C SER A 314 15.58 -9.65 -10.08
N ARG A 315 14.55 -9.60 -10.93
CA ARG A 315 13.73 -10.76 -11.32
C ARG A 315 14.55 -11.81 -12.05
N TRP A 316 15.34 -11.42 -13.06
CA TRP A 316 16.18 -12.35 -13.81
C TRP A 316 17.19 -13.07 -12.90
N ILE A 317 17.88 -12.35 -12.00
CA ILE A 317 18.80 -12.95 -11.02
C ILE A 317 18.05 -13.92 -10.10
N HIS A 318 16.84 -13.56 -9.67
CA HIS A 318 16.04 -14.41 -8.82
C HIS A 318 15.67 -15.71 -9.52
N GLU A 319 15.15 -15.64 -10.75
CA GLU A 319 14.76 -16.81 -11.54
C GLU A 319 15.93 -17.77 -11.77
N LYS A 320 17.16 -17.25 -11.92
CA LYS A 320 18.39 -18.08 -12.03
C LYS A 320 18.76 -18.82 -10.75
N ARG A 321 18.20 -18.45 -9.60
CA ARG A 321 18.41 -19.11 -8.30
C ARG A 321 17.31 -20.09 -7.94
N LEU A 322 16.21 -20.08 -8.68
CA LEU A 322 15.10 -21.00 -8.45
C LEU A 322 15.45 -22.38 -9.01
N ALA A 323 15.04 -23.42 -8.29
CA ALA A 323 14.94 -24.74 -8.86
C ALA A 323 13.77 -24.76 -9.86
N SER A 324 13.77 -25.73 -10.76
CA SER A 324 12.68 -25.89 -11.71
C SER A 324 12.31 -27.33 -11.94
N CYS A 325 11.01 -27.60 -12.01
CA CYS A 325 10.48 -28.82 -12.61
C CYS A 325 9.64 -28.47 -13.84
N SER A 326 9.39 -29.46 -14.68
CA SER A 326 8.63 -29.25 -15.92
C SER A 326 7.89 -30.52 -16.32
N THR A 327 6.67 -30.32 -16.80
CA THR A 327 5.88 -31.29 -17.57
C THR A 327 6.00 -30.94 -19.05
N GLU A 328 5.10 -31.42 -19.91
CA GLU A 328 5.08 -31.05 -21.33
C GLU A 328 4.81 -29.54 -21.48
N HIS A 329 3.71 -29.04 -20.92
CA HIS A 329 3.23 -27.68 -21.11
C HIS A 329 3.49 -26.74 -19.93
N ILE A 330 3.81 -27.27 -18.75
CA ILE A 330 4.03 -26.47 -17.54
C ILE A 330 5.50 -26.48 -17.11
N ARG A 331 5.98 -25.32 -16.69
CA ARG A 331 7.25 -25.18 -15.96
C ARG A 331 6.96 -24.50 -14.64
N VAL A 332 7.48 -25.03 -13.54
CA VAL A 332 7.39 -24.39 -12.23
C VAL A 332 8.79 -23.97 -11.79
N LEU A 333 8.97 -22.69 -11.47
CA LEU A 333 10.17 -22.12 -10.87
C LEU A 333 9.90 -21.89 -9.39
N TYR A 334 10.67 -22.54 -8.51
CA TYR A 334 10.41 -22.53 -7.08
C TYR A 334 11.68 -22.45 -6.21
N PRO A 335 11.59 -21.83 -5.02
CA PRO A 335 12.73 -21.74 -4.11
C PRO A 335 12.89 -23.07 -3.36
N ALA A 336 13.90 -23.86 -3.74
CA ALA A 336 14.17 -25.19 -3.15
C ALA A 336 14.43 -25.18 -1.63
N SER A 337 14.70 -24.00 -1.04
CA SER A 337 14.83 -23.84 0.41
C SER A 337 13.50 -23.90 1.17
N ALA A 338 12.37 -23.71 0.49
CA ALA A 338 11.04 -23.62 1.12
C ALA A 338 9.98 -24.52 0.47
N VAL A 339 10.14 -24.85 -0.81
CA VAL A 339 9.23 -25.72 -1.56
C VAL A 339 9.94 -27.01 -1.91
N SER A 340 9.38 -28.14 -1.47
CA SER A 340 9.90 -29.47 -1.81
C SER A 340 9.68 -29.79 -3.29
N GLU A 341 10.59 -30.56 -3.87
CA GLU A 341 10.46 -31.02 -5.25
C GLU A 341 9.17 -31.81 -5.48
N SER A 342 8.76 -32.64 -4.52
CA SER A 342 7.49 -33.38 -4.58
C SER A 342 6.27 -32.45 -4.64
N ALA A 343 6.25 -31.36 -3.85
CA ALA A 343 5.15 -30.40 -3.87
C ALA A 343 5.12 -29.63 -5.21
N ALA A 344 6.28 -29.23 -5.72
CA ALA A 344 6.36 -28.56 -7.01
C ALA A 344 5.93 -29.48 -8.17
N ASN A 345 6.33 -30.77 -8.15
CA ASN A 345 5.91 -31.76 -9.14
C ASN A 345 4.41 -32.07 -9.07
N ALA A 346 3.83 -32.17 -7.87
CA ALA A 346 2.39 -32.35 -7.70
C ALA A 346 1.61 -31.15 -8.28
N PHE A 347 2.03 -29.92 -7.95
CA PHE A 347 1.45 -28.70 -8.51
C PHE A 347 1.56 -28.68 -10.04
N ALA A 348 2.74 -29.00 -10.60
CA ALA A 348 2.94 -29.03 -12.04
C ALA A 348 2.04 -30.07 -12.73
N GLY A 349 1.85 -31.24 -12.11
CA GLY A 349 0.95 -32.29 -12.60
C GLY A 349 -0.52 -31.86 -12.60
N GLU A 350 -0.99 -31.23 -11.53
CA GLU A 350 -2.37 -30.68 -11.47
C GLU A 350 -2.56 -29.56 -12.51
N ALA A 351 -1.57 -28.68 -12.66
CA ALA A 351 -1.59 -27.62 -13.66
C ALA A 351 -1.57 -28.16 -15.10
N GLU A 352 -0.82 -29.23 -15.38
CA GLU A 352 -0.76 -29.91 -16.68
C GLU A 352 -2.11 -30.54 -17.05
N GLN A 353 -2.76 -31.21 -16.08
CA GLN A 353 -4.09 -31.77 -16.28
C GLN A 353 -5.11 -30.69 -16.60
N THR A 354 -5.10 -29.58 -15.86
CA THR A 354 -6.01 -28.45 -16.14
C THR A 354 -5.71 -27.79 -17.47
N PHE A 355 -4.43 -27.59 -17.80
CA PHE A 355 -4.03 -27.05 -19.10
C PHE A 355 -4.60 -27.89 -20.24
N THR A 356 -4.34 -29.21 -20.25
CA THR A 356 -4.77 -30.11 -21.32
C THR A 356 -6.29 -30.07 -21.49
N ARG A 357 -7.03 -30.17 -20.38
CA ARG A 357 -8.50 -30.15 -20.37
C ARG A 357 -9.07 -28.82 -20.89
N VAL A 358 -8.51 -27.69 -20.49
CA VAL A 358 -8.99 -26.37 -20.95
C VAL A 358 -8.67 -26.16 -22.42
N VAL A 359 -7.48 -26.55 -22.88
CA VAL A 359 -7.08 -26.43 -24.29
C VAL A 359 -7.99 -27.26 -25.20
N GLU A 360 -8.30 -28.50 -24.80
CA GLU A 360 -9.26 -29.36 -25.51
C GLU A 360 -10.65 -28.68 -25.62
N GLN A 361 -11.14 -28.09 -24.52
CA GLN A 361 -12.43 -27.38 -24.51
C GLN A 361 -12.44 -26.14 -25.39
N LEU A 362 -11.33 -25.40 -25.47
CA LEU A 362 -11.21 -24.23 -26.34
C LEU A 362 -11.08 -24.59 -27.82
N ASN A 363 -10.80 -25.85 -28.15
CA ASN A 363 -10.71 -26.41 -29.51
C ASN A 363 -9.92 -25.50 -30.48
N SER A 364 -8.77 -25.01 -30.02
CA SER A 364 -8.11 -23.86 -30.63
C SER A 364 -7.34 -24.16 -31.92
N GLY A 365 -7.05 -25.42 -32.23
CA GLY A 365 -6.27 -25.88 -33.40
C GLY A 365 -4.80 -25.44 -33.43
N GLU A 366 -4.45 -24.36 -32.74
CA GLU A 366 -3.11 -23.83 -32.57
C GLU A 366 -2.51 -24.21 -31.21
N PRO A 367 -1.21 -24.54 -31.16
CA PRO A 367 -0.52 -24.91 -29.93
C PRO A 367 -0.33 -23.70 -29.00
N PHE A 368 -0.51 -23.91 -27.70
CA PHE A 368 -0.16 -22.93 -26.68
C PHE A 368 1.34 -23.04 -26.34
N PRO A 369 2.01 -21.90 -26.07
CA PRO A 369 3.37 -21.94 -25.55
C PRO A 369 3.40 -22.52 -24.14
N LYS A 370 4.56 -23.02 -23.74
CA LYS A 370 4.80 -23.49 -22.37
C LYS A 370 4.53 -22.38 -21.36
N VAL A 371 3.78 -22.68 -20.31
CA VAL A 371 3.40 -21.73 -19.24
C VAL A 371 4.35 -21.87 -18.05
N ASN A 372 4.87 -20.76 -17.56
CA ASN A 372 5.75 -20.75 -16.39
C ASN A 372 4.98 -20.30 -15.15
N PHE A 373 4.99 -21.10 -14.09
CA PHE A 373 4.64 -20.65 -12.74
C PHE A 373 5.89 -20.21 -12.01
N ILE A 374 5.85 -19.03 -11.40
CA ILE A 374 6.96 -18.47 -10.63
C ILE A 374 6.50 -18.25 -9.20
N PHE A 375 7.10 -18.99 -8.26
CA PHE A 375 6.73 -18.96 -6.85
C PHE A 375 7.53 -17.93 -6.07
N PHE A 376 6.81 -17.12 -5.29
CA PHE A 376 7.34 -16.14 -4.34
C PHE A 376 6.92 -16.53 -2.92
N LEU A 377 7.74 -16.25 -1.92
CA LEU A 377 7.46 -16.65 -0.53
C LEU A 377 6.81 -15.54 0.31
N SER A 378 6.71 -14.32 -0.21
CA SER A 378 5.97 -13.24 0.43
C SER A 378 5.50 -12.18 -0.57
N ALA A 379 4.50 -11.39 -0.16
CA ALA A 379 4.00 -10.27 -0.94
C ALA A 379 5.08 -9.20 -1.11
N GLU A 380 5.95 -8.99 -0.12
CA GLU A 380 7.06 -8.06 -0.19
C GLU A 380 8.13 -8.50 -1.19
N GLU A 381 8.45 -9.79 -1.21
CA GLU A 381 9.38 -10.36 -2.19
C GLU A 381 8.85 -10.17 -3.60
N LYS A 382 7.59 -10.55 -3.85
CA LYS A 382 6.93 -10.39 -5.16
C LYS A 382 6.84 -8.91 -5.56
N LEU A 383 6.41 -8.03 -4.66
CA LEU A 383 6.32 -6.59 -4.90
C LEU A 383 7.68 -5.99 -5.29
N SER A 384 8.76 -6.41 -4.61
CA SER A 384 10.10 -5.91 -4.89
C SER A 384 10.65 -6.29 -6.27
N ARG A 385 10.13 -7.36 -6.88
CA ARG A 385 10.65 -7.91 -8.14
C ARG A 385 9.72 -7.69 -9.32
N CYS A 386 8.43 -7.77 -9.09
CA CYS A 386 7.40 -7.72 -10.11
C CYS A 386 6.59 -6.42 -10.07
N GLY A 387 6.68 -5.63 -8.99
CA GLY A 387 5.90 -4.40 -8.82
C GLY A 387 4.46 -4.63 -8.34
N SER A 388 4.07 -5.87 -8.06
CA SER A 388 2.75 -6.23 -7.51
C SER A 388 2.89 -7.10 -6.26
N GLY A 389 2.05 -6.84 -5.26
CA GLY A 389 1.93 -7.62 -4.03
C GLY A 389 0.70 -8.53 -3.99
N GLU A 390 -0.06 -8.61 -5.09
CA GLU A 390 -1.21 -9.51 -5.19
C GLU A 390 -0.77 -10.98 -5.11
N VAL A 391 -1.68 -11.88 -4.75
CA VAL A 391 -1.36 -13.31 -4.67
C VAL A 391 -0.99 -13.86 -6.05
N VAL A 392 -1.71 -13.44 -7.09
CA VAL A 392 -1.53 -13.92 -8.47
C VAL A 392 -1.45 -12.74 -9.45
N ASP A 393 -0.45 -12.74 -10.32
CA ASP A 393 -0.34 -11.81 -11.46
C ASP A 393 0.05 -12.55 -12.74
N PHE A 394 -0.34 -12.00 -13.89
CA PHE A 394 -0.01 -12.54 -15.21
C PHE A 394 0.96 -11.66 -15.97
N ASP A 395 1.99 -12.28 -16.54
CA ASP A 395 2.83 -11.71 -17.59
C ASP A 395 2.61 -12.50 -18.87
N LEU A 396 1.57 -12.12 -19.62
CA LEU A 396 1.16 -12.80 -20.84
C LEU A 396 2.25 -12.77 -21.93
N SER A 397 3.18 -11.82 -21.87
CA SER A 397 4.25 -11.68 -22.86
C SER A 397 5.33 -12.75 -22.71
N HIS A 398 5.68 -13.09 -21.47
CA HIS A 398 6.66 -14.12 -21.13
C HIS A 398 6.05 -15.49 -20.84
N ASN A 399 4.72 -15.56 -20.83
CA ASN A 399 3.92 -16.71 -20.43
C ASN A 399 4.05 -17.06 -18.94
N ASP A 400 4.19 -16.06 -18.08
CA ASP A 400 4.42 -16.28 -16.66
C ASP A 400 3.16 -16.03 -15.83
N ILE A 401 2.93 -16.92 -14.88
CA ILE A 401 1.96 -16.80 -13.79
C ILE A 401 2.76 -16.67 -12.49
N GLN A 402 2.68 -15.51 -11.87
CA GLN A 402 3.45 -15.16 -10.69
C GLN A 402 2.59 -15.38 -9.45
N VAL A 403 2.98 -16.30 -8.57
CA VAL A 403 2.15 -16.76 -7.45
C VAL A 403 2.89 -16.61 -6.13
N ILE A 404 2.23 -16.02 -5.13
CA ILE A 404 2.66 -16.14 -3.74
C ILE A 404 2.34 -17.57 -3.28
N PHE A 405 3.38 -18.38 -3.06
CA PHE A 405 3.25 -19.81 -2.77
C PHE A 405 3.61 -20.11 -1.31
N ILE A 406 2.70 -19.72 -0.42
CA ILE A 406 2.71 -20.05 1.01
C ILE A 406 1.30 -20.43 1.43
N PRO A 407 1.07 -21.24 2.46
CA PRO A 407 -0.28 -21.41 3.00
C PRO A 407 -0.94 -20.06 3.34
N PRO A 408 -2.24 -19.87 3.04
CA PRO A 408 -3.18 -20.84 2.46
C PRO A 408 -3.16 -20.91 0.92
N PHE A 409 -2.30 -20.16 0.24
CA PHE A 409 -2.21 -20.04 -1.23
C PHE A 409 -1.33 -21.10 -1.93
N ASN A 410 -0.82 -22.09 -1.20
CA ASN A 410 0.08 -23.13 -1.73
C ASN A 410 -0.65 -24.28 -2.44
N ARG A 411 -1.93 -24.09 -2.79
CA ARG A 411 -2.73 -25.03 -3.57
C ARG A 411 -2.98 -24.47 -4.96
N PHE A 412 -3.00 -25.34 -5.96
CA PHE A 412 -3.34 -24.93 -7.31
C PHE A 412 -4.84 -24.60 -7.40
N ASP A 413 -5.16 -23.41 -7.92
CA ASP A 413 -6.51 -23.04 -8.32
C ASP A 413 -6.62 -23.20 -9.85
N PRO A 414 -7.43 -24.17 -10.33
CA PRO A 414 -7.60 -24.42 -11.76
C PRO A 414 -8.11 -23.20 -12.55
N SER A 415 -8.86 -22.29 -11.92
CA SER A 415 -9.40 -21.10 -12.57
C SER A 415 -8.31 -20.13 -13.01
N ILE A 416 -7.16 -20.10 -12.32
CA ILE A 416 -5.99 -19.29 -12.68
C ILE A 416 -5.46 -19.71 -14.05
N MET A 417 -5.31 -21.02 -14.27
CA MET A 417 -4.85 -21.56 -15.56
C MET A 417 -5.87 -21.28 -16.67
N SER A 418 -7.16 -21.53 -16.41
CA SER A 418 -8.23 -21.25 -17.37
C SER A 418 -8.23 -19.78 -17.80
N ARG A 419 -8.10 -18.87 -16.83
CA ARG A 419 -8.05 -17.43 -17.09
C ARG A 419 -6.83 -17.05 -17.91
N PHE A 420 -5.66 -17.56 -17.55
CA PHE A 420 -4.43 -17.31 -18.29
C PHE A 420 -4.55 -17.77 -19.75
N LEU A 421 -5.08 -18.97 -20.01
CA LEU A 421 -5.25 -19.51 -21.37
C LEU A 421 -6.25 -18.70 -22.20
N LEU A 422 -7.37 -18.29 -21.58
CA LEU A 422 -8.35 -17.39 -22.22
C LEU A 422 -7.70 -16.06 -22.62
N GLU A 423 -7.01 -15.40 -21.68
CA GLU A 423 -6.38 -14.11 -21.94
C GLU A 423 -5.24 -14.23 -22.95
N LYS A 424 -4.49 -15.34 -22.93
CA LYS A 424 -3.42 -15.60 -23.89
C LYS A 424 -3.93 -15.79 -25.31
N ARG A 425 -5.06 -16.48 -25.48
CA ARG A 425 -5.61 -16.82 -26.80
C ARG A 425 -6.45 -15.70 -27.41
N TYR A 426 -7.31 -15.09 -26.59
CA TYR A 426 -8.34 -14.17 -27.06
C TYR A 426 -8.09 -12.72 -26.61
N GLY A 427 -7.00 -12.46 -25.90
CA GLY A 427 -6.73 -11.18 -25.24
C GLY A 427 -7.50 -11.05 -23.93
N SER A 428 -7.18 -10.02 -23.13
CA SER A 428 -7.91 -9.74 -21.90
C SER A 428 -9.38 -9.45 -22.22
N GLY A 429 -10.29 -10.19 -21.57
CA GLY A 429 -11.72 -10.02 -21.77
C GLY A 429 -12.16 -8.61 -21.42
N ARG A 430 -13.16 -8.11 -22.15
CA ARG A 430 -13.61 -6.72 -21.99
C ARG A 430 -14.43 -6.50 -20.71
N ASN A 431 -14.98 -7.56 -20.13
CA ASN A 431 -15.63 -7.54 -18.82
C ASN A 431 -14.88 -8.49 -17.86
N PRO A 432 -14.33 -7.98 -16.73
CA PRO A 432 -13.53 -8.78 -15.81
C PRO A 432 -14.35 -9.82 -15.05
N VAL A 433 -15.62 -9.53 -14.73
CA VAL A 433 -16.55 -10.46 -14.07
C VAL A 433 -16.89 -11.63 -14.99
N LEU A 434 -17.18 -11.36 -16.27
CA LEU A 434 -17.39 -12.40 -17.28
C LEU A 434 -16.14 -13.27 -17.48
N THR A 435 -14.97 -12.63 -17.49
CA THR A 435 -13.68 -13.31 -17.61
C THR A 435 -13.45 -14.27 -16.45
N ALA A 436 -13.66 -13.83 -15.21
CA ALA A 436 -13.51 -14.65 -14.02
C ALA A 436 -14.52 -15.82 -13.99
N GLY A 437 -15.80 -15.53 -14.29
CA GLY A 437 -16.85 -16.55 -14.33
C GLY A 437 -16.61 -17.61 -15.41
N LEU A 438 -16.23 -17.21 -16.63
CA LEU A 438 -15.89 -18.15 -17.70
C LEU A 438 -14.66 -19.00 -17.34
N ALA A 439 -13.63 -18.40 -16.74
CA ALA A 439 -12.45 -19.13 -16.29
C ALA A 439 -12.80 -20.22 -15.25
N ARG A 440 -13.64 -19.88 -14.25
CA ARG A 440 -14.15 -20.84 -13.27
C ARG A 440 -14.99 -21.94 -13.91
N LEU A 441 -15.86 -21.62 -14.87
CA LEU A 441 -16.68 -22.62 -15.57
C LEU A 441 -15.83 -23.63 -16.34
N LEU A 442 -14.83 -23.16 -17.10
CA LEU A 442 -13.94 -24.02 -17.88
C LEU A 442 -13.11 -24.93 -16.97
N ALA A 443 -12.70 -24.43 -15.81
CA ALA A 443 -12.06 -25.22 -14.76
C ALA A 443 -13.00 -26.30 -14.18
N GLY A 444 -14.24 -25.92 -13.82
CA GLY A 444 -15.18 -26.80 -13.13
C GLY A 444 -15.68 -27.97 -13.96
N ARG A 445 -15.95 -27.79 -15.26
CA ARG A 445 -16.46 -28.87 -16.13
C ARG A 445 -15.61 -30.15 -16.16
N ALA A 446 -14.38 -30.11 -15.67
CA ALA A 446 -13.42 -31.18 -15.80
C ALA A 446 -12.79 -31.63 -14.46
N ASP A 447 -13.11 -30.96 -13.34
CA ASP A 447 -12.68 -31.31 -11.98
C ASP A 447 -13.90 -31.47 -11.06
N PRO A 448 -14.32 -32.71 -10.73
CA PRO A 448 -15.52 -32.96 -9.93
C PRO A 448 -15.49 -32.35 -8.53
N LEU A 449 -14.30 -32.21 -7.93
CA LEU A 449 -14.17 -31.63 -6.59
C LEU A 449 -14.32 -30.12 -6.65
N PHE A 450 -13.71 -29.48 -7.65
CA PHE A 450 -13.87 -28.05 -7.90
C PHE A 450 -15.32 -27.72 -8.26
N GLU A 451 -15.92 -28.47 -9.20
CA GLU A 451 -17.32 -28.27 -9.61
C GLU A 451 -18.29 -28.41 -8.44
N SER A 452 -18.12 -29.46 -7.62
CA SER A 452 -18.99 -29.64 -6.45
C SER A 452 -18.88 -28.48 -5.44
N ARG A 453 -17.70 -27.86 -5.29
CA ARG A 453 -17.53 -26.69 -4.41
C ARG A 453 -18.20 -25.45 -4.98
N GLU A 454 -17.99 -25.17 -6.26
CA GLU A 454 -18.61 -24.02 -6.95
C GLU A 454 -20.14 -24.15 -6.98
N ASP A 455 -20.68 -25.35 -7.24
CA ASP A 455 -22.12 -25.58 -7.24
C ASP A 455 -22.74 -25.45 -5.84
N LYS A 456 -22.02 -25.86 -4.77
CA LYS A 456 -22.45 -25.61 -3.39
C LYS A 456 -22.47 -24.12 -3.05
N LEU A 457 -21.45 -23.36 -3.48
CA LEU A 457 -21.41 -21.91 -3.31
C LEU A 457 -22.56 -21.23 -4.08
N LEU A 458 -22.79 -21.64 -5.34
CA LEU A 458 -23.89 -21.14 -6.16
C LEU A 458 -25.26 -21.45 -5.54
N ALA A 459 -25.45 -22.66 -5.01
CA ALA A 459 -26.67 -23.02 -4.28
C ALA A 459 -26.92 -22.04 -3.12
N SER A 460 -25.85 -21.67 -2.41
CA SER A 460 -25.86 -20.67 -1.33
C SER A 460 -26.24 -19.27 -1.76
N ILE A 461 -25.65 -18.82 -2.86
CA ILE A 461 -25.98 -17.51 -3.42
C ILE A 461 -27.44 -17.49 -3.87
N LEU A 462 -27.89 -18.47 -4.66
CA LEU A 462 -29.26 -18.49 -5.18
C LEU A 462 -30.32 -18.67 -4.07
N ALA A 463 -29.99 -19.35 -2.97
CA ALA A 463 -30.91 -19.54 -1.85
C ALA A 463 -31.06 -18.29 -0.97
N VAL A 464 -29.98 -17.52 -0.77
CA VAL A 464 -29.95 -16.36 0.14
C VAL A 464 -30.16 -15.04 -0.61
N GLU A 465 -29.57 -14.87 -1.80
CA GLU A 465 -29.57 -13.62 -2.57
C GLU A 465 -30.35 -13.74 -3.89
N GLY A 466 -30.58 -14.96 -4.39
CA GLY A 466 -31.22 -15.17 -5.68
C GLY A 466 -30.28 -14.89 -6.85
N GLY A 467 -30.85 -14.81 -8.05
CA GLY A 467 -30.13 -14.37 -9.24
C GLY A 467 -30.10 -12.85 -9.34
N LEU A 468 -28.99 -12.29 -9.82
CA LEU A 468 -28.89 -10.86 -10.13
C LEU A 468 -29.43 -10.56 -11.52
N LYS A 469 -29.88 -9.32 -11.75
CA LYS A 469 -30.11 -8.84 -13.12
C LYS A 469 -28.77 -8.82 -13.87
N ILE A 470 -28.82 -8.99 -15.19
CA ILE A 470 -27.63 -8.92 -16.04
C ILE A 470 -26.94 -7.56 -15.89
N SER A 471 -27.72 -6.49 -15.73
CA SER A 471 -27.20 -5.15 -15.47
C SER A 471 -26.41 -5.07 -14.17
N ASP A 472 -26.96 -5.63 -13.10
CA ASP A 472 -26.37 -5.53 -11.76
C ASP A 472 -25.12 -6.42 -11.67
N LEU A 473 -25.13 -7.59 -12.34
CA LEU A 473 -24.02 -8.52 -12.37
C LEU A 473 -22.80 -8.00 -13.15
N PHE A 474 -23.01 -7.33 -14.29
CA PHE A 474 -21.91 -6.95 -15.19
C PHE A 474 -21.63 -5.45 -15.24
N PHE A 475 -22.58 -4.61 -14.79
CA PHE A 475 -22.48 -3.15 -14.77
C PHE A 475 -23.00 -2.58 -13.45
N PRO A 476 -22.46 -3.02 -12.29
CA PRO A 476 -22.83 -2.42 -11.02
C PRO A 476 -22.47 -0.93 -11.03
N SER A 477 -23.23 -0.11 -10.27
CA SER A 477 -22.93 1.31 -10.12
C SER A 477 -21.53 1.56 -9.58
N HIS A 478 -21.05 0.65 -8.72
CA HIS A 478 -19.69 0.60 -8.21
C HIS A 478 -19.13 -0.83 -8.30
N PRO A 479 -17.93 -1.07 -8.88
CA PRO A 479 -17.33 -2.41 -9.01
C PRO A 479 -17.17 -3.15 -7.68
N ASP A 480 -16.92 -2.43 -6.59
CA ASP A 480 -16.76 -3.00 -5.24
C ASP A 480 -18.05 -3.05 -4.41
N SER A 481 -19.23 -2.96 -5.04
CA SER A 481 -20.54 -2.99 -4.35
C SER A 481 -21.17 -4.38 -4.26
N ILE A 482 -20.65 -5.34 -5.02
CA ILE A 482 -21.11 -6.73 -5.05
C ILE A 482 -19.92 -7.64 -4.70
N SER A 483 -20.23 -8.69 -3.96
CA SER A 483 -19.25 -9.68 -3.53
C SER A 483 -18.61 -10.42 -4.71
N PRO A 484 -17.28 -10.59 -4.77
CA PRO A 484 -16.63 -11.42 -5.78
C PRO A 484 -17.12 -12.88 -5.77
N TYR A 485 -17.45 -13.43 -4.58
CA TYR A 485 -18.09 -14.76 -4.51
C TYR A 485 -19.41 -14.83 -5.28
N VAL A 486 -20.19 -13.74 -5.26
CA VAL A 486 -21.50 -13.67 -5.91
C VAL A 486 -21.32 -13.41 -7.40
N GLU A 487 -20.54 -12.39 -7.75
CA GLU A 487 -20.30 -11.99 -9.14
C GLU A 487 -19.65 -13.13 -9.94
N GLU A 488 -18.56 -13.71 -9.45
CA GLU A 488 -17.82 -14.72 -10.20
C GLU A 488 -18.61 -16.03 -10.34
N SER A 489 -19.34 -16.44 -9.29
CA SER A 489 -20.18 -17.65 -9.33
C SER A 489 -21.38 -17.49 -10.26
N LEU A 490 -22.11 -16.37 -10.14
CA LEU A 490 -23.25 -16.08 -11.03
C LEU A 490 -22.80 -15.84 -12.46
N SER A 491 -21.63 -15.23 -12.66
CA SER A 491 -21.01 -15.06 -13.98
C SER A 491 -20.63 -16.41 -14.60
N GLY A 492 -20.10 -17.35 -13.80
CA GLY A 492 -19.85 -18.72 -14.26
C GLY A 492 -21.13 -19.44 -14.65
N GLU A 493 -22.21 -19.27 -13.89
CA GLU A 493 -23.53 -19.79 -14.24
C GLU A 493 -24.14 -19.09 -15.47
N PHE A 494 -23.93 -17.79 -15.62
CA PHE A 494 -24.34 -17.05 -16.80
C PHE A 494 -23.59 -17.55 -18.05
N ALA A 495 -22.27 -17.75 -17.95
CA ALA A 495 -21.48 -18.36 -19.01
C ALA A 495 -21.98 -19.78 -19.34
N ARG A 496 -22.39 -20.57 -18.33
CA ARG A 496 -22.96 -21.91 -18.52
C ARG A 496 -24.29 -21.83 -19.26
N PHE A 497 -25.17 -20.92 -18.87
CA PHE A 497 -26.44 -20.64 -19.53
C PHE A 497 -26.24 -20.26 -21.00
N ILE A 498 -25.36 -19.30 -21.28
CA ILE A 498 -25.06 -18.87 -22.65
C ILE A 498 -24.47 -20.01 -23.47
N LEU A 499 -23.49 -20.74 -22.92
CA LEU A 499 -22.82 -21.81 -23.65
C LEU A 499 -23.77 -22.97 -23.98
N ARG A 500 -24.69 -23.34 -23.07
CA ARG A 500 -25.71 -24.37 -23.33
C ARG A 500 -26.70 -23.95 -24.42
N ARG A 501 -27.08 -22.67 -24.44
CA ARG A 501 -28.12 -22.16 -25.35
C ARG A 501 -27.60 -21.71 -26.72
N TYR A 502 -26.41 -21.13 -26.76
CA TYR A 502 -25.87 -20.44 -27.94
C TYR A 502 -24.54 -21.03 -28.43
N GLY A 503 -23.90 -21.90 -27.66
CA GLY A 503 -22.64 -22.54 -28.00
C GLY A 503 -21.38 -21.71 -27.70
N LEU A 504 -20.23 -22.40 -27.71
CA LEU A 504 -18.93 -21.81 -27.39
C LEU A 504 -18.53 -20.62 -28.30
N PRO A 505 -18.75 -20.64 -29.64
CA PRO A 505 -18.36 -19.52 -30.49
C PRO A 505 -19.02 -18.19 -30.10
N LYS A 506 -20.31 -18.21 -29.76
CA LYS A 506 -21.05 -17.02 -29.32
C LYS A 506 -20.61 -16.55 -27.93
N MET A 507 -20.29 -17.48 -27.03
CA MET A 507 -19.72 -17.14 -25.71
C MET A 507 -18.35 -16.45 -25.84
N LEU A 508 -17.48 -16.94 -26.71
CA LEU A 508 -16.17 -16.33 -26.95
C LEU A 508 -16.29 -14.95 -27.64
N LEU A 509 -17.30 -14.75 -28.48
CA LEU A 509 -17.61 -13.42 -29.02
C LEU A 509 -18.04 -12.43 -27.92
N LEU A 510 -18.86 -12.86 -26.95
CA LEU A 510 -19.21 -12.03 -25.78
C LEU A 510 -18.02 -11.77 -24.85
N TYR A 511 -17.11 -12.74 -24.72
CA TYR A 511 -15.87 -12.53 -23.99
C TYR A 511 -15.00 -11.44 -24.65
N ALA A 512 -14.86 -11.50 -25.98
CA ALA A 512 -14.03 -10.58 -26.75
C ALA A 512 -14.67 -9.18 -26.95
N ARG A 513 -16.00 -9.11 -26.99
CA ARG A 513 -16.79 -7.87 -27.16
C ARG A 513 -17.61 -7.64 -25.89
N ALA A 514 -17.27 -6.62 -25.11
CA ALA A 514 -18.13 -6.27 -23.98
C ALA A 514 -19.42 -5.64 -24.50
N PHE A 515 -20.55 -6.27 -24.17
CA PHE A 515 -21.79 -5.52 -24.03
C PHE A 515 -21.58 -4.49 -22.92
N ASN A 516 -21.99 -3.24 -23.15
CA ASN A 516 -22.04 -2.20 -22.12
C ASN A 516 -23.50 -1.76 -21.94
N SER A 517 -23.80 -1.09 -20.83
CA SER A 517 -25.18 -0.70 -20.48
C SER A 517 -25.88 0.16 -21.55
N GLY A 518 -25.13 0.89 -22.38
CA GLY A 518 -25.67 1.76 -23.44
C GLY A 518 -25.87 1.09 -24.80
N SER A 519 -25.16 0.00 -25.11
CA SER A 519 -25.24 -0.75 -26.38
C SER A 519 -25.77 -2.18 -26.23
N ALA A 520 -26.17 -2.59 -25.02
CA ALA A 520 -26.51 -3.96 -24.68
C ALA A 520 -27.49 -4.60 -25.67
N ASP A 521 -28.61 -3.93 -26.00
CA ASP A 521 -29.59 -4.47 -26.95
C ASP A 521 -29.02 -4.70 -28.36
N LEU A 522 -28.21 -3.76 -28.86
CA LEU A 522 -27.60 -3.86 -30.19
C LEU A 522 -26.60 -5.02 -30.23
N GLU A 523 -25.74 -5.13 -29.22
CA GLU A 523 -24.68 -6.14 -29.17
C GLU A 523 -25.23 -7.53 -28.89
N ILE A 524 -26.18 -7.65 -27.96
CA ILE A 524 -26.88 -8.91 -27.69
C ILE A 524 -27.67 -9.35 -28.92
N GLY A 525 -28.33 -8.41 -29.62
CA GLY A 525 -29.01 -8.68 -30.89
C GLY A 525 -28.05 -9.20 -31.97
N GLN A 526 -26.89 -8.56 -32.13
CA GLN A 526 -25.88 -8.96 -33.12
C GLN A 526 -25.22 -10.31 -32.80
N ILE A 527 -24.88 -10.57 -31.53
CA ILE A 527 -24.11 -11.74 -31.13
C ILE A 527 -25.01 -12.95 -30.87
N LEU A 528 -26.08 -12.77 -30.09
CA LEU A 528 -26.94 -13.85 -29.63
C LEU A 528 -28.21 -14.02 -30.47
N SER A 529 -28.57 -13.04 -31.30
CA SER A 529 -29.81 -13.04 -32.09
C SER A 529 -31.08 -13.03 -31.20
N THR A 530 -31.02 -12.30 -30.07
CA THR A 530 -32.14 -12.08 -29.14
C THR A 530 -32.14 -10.63 -28.65
N SER A 531 -33.24 -10.13 -28.07
CA SER A 531 -33.24 -8.85 -27.37
C SER A 531 -32.67 -8.99 -25.94
N TYR A 532 -32.18 -7.89 -25.37
CA TYR A 532 -31.74 -7.87 -23.97
C TYR A 532 -32.88 -8.20 -23.01
N ALA A 533 -34.08 -7.67 -23.26
CA ALA A 533 -35.26 -7.96 -22.45
C ALA A 533 -35.62 -9.45 -22.40
N GLN A 534 -35.57 -10.14 -23.56
CA GLN A 534 -35.80 -11.57 -23.61
C GLN A 534 -34.67 -12.34 -22.90
N LEU A 535 -33.41 -11.95 -23.11
CA LEU A 535 -32.27 -12.57 -22.45
C LEU A 535 -32.36 -12.44 -20.92
N GLN A 536 -32.75 -11.26 -20.42
CA GLN A 536 -32.94 -10.99 -19.00
C GLN A 536 -34.07 -11.83 -18.39
N SER A 537 -35.19 -12.01 -19.12
CA SER A 537 -36.29 -12.87 -18.69
C SER A 537 -35.86 -14.34 -18.62
N ASP A 538 -35.18 -14.82 -19.66
CA ASP A 538 -34.70 -16.19 -19.74
C ASP A 538 -33.63 -16.49 -18.68
N TRP A 539 -32.75 -15.52 -18.40
CA TRP A 539 -31.76 -15.61 -17.34
C TRP A 539 -32.41 -15.71 -15.94
N ALA A 540 -33.44 -14.90 -15.67
CA ALA A 540 -34.17 -14.96 -14.41
C ALA A 540 -34.85 -16.32 -14.21
N LYS A 541 -35.47 -16.86 -15.26
CA LYS A 541 -36.06 -18.20 -15.26
C LYS A 541 -34.99 -19.27 -15.01
N HIS A 542 -33.85 -19.19 -15.70
CA HIS A 542 -32.73 -20.11 -15.53
C HIS A 542 -32.20 -20.11 -14.08
N CYS A 543 -32.06 -18.94 -13.45
CA CYS A 543 -31.64 -18.85 -12.04
C CYS A 543 -32.62 -19.57 -11.09
N LEU A 544 -33.92 -19.45 -11.34
CA LEU A 544 -34.94 -20.10 -10.53
C LEU A 544 -34.92 -21.62 -10.68
N GLU A 545 -34.80 -22.11 -11.93
CA GLU A 545 -34.67 -23.53 -12.23
C GLU A 545 -33.38 -24.10 -11.62
N ARG A 546 -32.26 -23.41 -11.80
CA ARG A 546 -30.96 -23.82 -11.25
C ARG A 546 -30.95 -23.84 -9.72
N ARG A 547 -31.63 -22.89 -9.08
CA ARG A 547 -31.84 -22.90 -7.63
C ARG A 547 -32.56 -24.17 -7.19
N HIS A 548 -33.62 -24.56 -7.88
CA HIS A 548 -34.38 -25.77 -7.55
C HIS A 548 -33.52 -27.02 -7.70
N GLU A 549 -32.81 -27.16 -8.84
CA GLU A 549 -31.89 -28.28 -9.09
C GLU A 549 -30.83 -28.42 -7.99
N LEU A 550 -30.15 -27.32 -7.65
CA LEU A 550 -29.07 -27.33 -6.67
C LEU A 550 -29.56 -27.64 -5.26
N LEU A 551 -30.73 -27.14 -4.87
CA LEU A 551 -31.34 -27.46 -3.57
C LEU A 551 -31.81 -28.92 -3.49
N MET A 552 -32.21 -29.52 -4.60
CA MET A 552 -32.49 -30.97 -4.66
C MET A 552 -31.21 -31.80 -4.54
N GLN A 553 -30.10 -31.31 -5.10
CA GLN A 553 -28.80 -32.00 -5.06
C GLN A 553 -28.09 -31.89 -3.70
N PHE A 554 -28.05 -30.70 -3.11
CA PHE A 554 -27.28 -30.42 -1.89
C PHE A 554 -28.13 -30.26 -0.63
N GLY A 555 -29.46 -30.29 -0.77
CA GLY A 555 -30.41 -30.03 0.30
C GLY A 555 -30.64 -28.53 0.54
N PRO A 556 -31.60 -28.19 1.41
CA PRO A 556 -31.78 -26.82 1.85
C PRO A 556 -30.54 -26.37 2.61
N ILE A 557 -30.18 -25.10 2.43
CA ILE A 557 -29.22 -24.43 3.31
C ILE A 557 -29.98 -24.13 4.58
N ALA A 558 -30.15 -25.18 5.38
CA ALA A 558 -30.82 -25.10 6.64
C ALA A 558 -30.03 -24.09 7.50
N PRO A 559 -30.72 -23.25 8.30
CA PRO A 559 -30.02 -22.55 9.37
C PRO A 559 -29.25 -23.60 10.16
N ARG A 560 -27.93 -23.50 10.26
CA ARG A 560 -27.20 -24.35 11.20
C ARG A 560 -27.77 -23.98 12.57
N PRO A 561 -28.40 -24.91 13.32
CA PRO A 561 -28.83 -24.61 14.66
C PRO A 561 -27.56 -24.53 15.52
N ALA A 562 -27.01 -23.33 15.59
CA ALA A 562 -26.13 -22.92 16.67
C ALA A 562 -26.86 -21.89 17.53
N GLN A 563 -28.18 -22.02 17.74
CA GLN A 563 -28.65 -21.66 19.06
C GLN A 563 -28.03 -22.71 19.98
N ARG A 564 -26.88 -22.36 20.56
CA ARG A 564 -26.29 -23.15 21.64
C ARG A 564 -27.40 -23.45 22.63
N ASN A 565 -27.52 -24.70 23.06
CA ASN A 565 -28.46 -25.09 24.10
C ASN A 565 -28.37 -24.06 25.24
N PRO A 566 -29.50 -23.55 25.75
CA PRO A 566 -29.51 -22.68 26.92
C PRO A 566 -28.64 -23.33 28.02
N GLY A 567 -27.47 -22.73 28.31
CA GLY A 567 -26.50 -23.24 29.29
C GLY A 567 -25.11 -23.64 28.75
N VAL A 568 -24.87 -23.77 27.45
CA VAL A 568 -23.51 -24.04 26.91
C VAL A 568 -22.73 -22.72 26.76
N SER A 569 -21.88 -22.41 27.75
CA SER A 569 -21.17 -21.11 27.81
C SER A 569 -20.14 -20.93 26.69
N ILE A 570 -20.10 -19.74 26.07
CA ILE A 570 -18.96 -19.27 25.26
C ILE A 570 -17.72 -19.29 26.14
N PRO A 571 -16.62 -19.98 25.80
CA PRO A 571 -15.41 -19.98 26.65
C PRO A 571 -14.87 -18.55 26.80
N PHE A 572 -14.21 -18.25 27.93
CA PHE A 572 -13.64 -16.92 28.12
C PHE A 572 -12.60 -16.59 27.04
N GLN A 573 -12.69 -15.43 26.41
CA GLN A 573 -11.85 -15.01 25.29
C GLN A 573 -10.82 -13.97 25.73
N LYS A 574 -9.54 -14.32 25.65
CA LYS A 574 -8.41 -13.41 25.90
C LYS A 574 -7.98 -12.77 24.59
N GLY A 575 -8.69 -11.70 24.22
CA GLY A 575 -8.63 -11.09 22.91
C GLY A 575 -7.77 -9.84 22.82
N ILE A 576 -7.38 -9.51 21.59
CA ILE A 576 -6.86 -8.20 21.19
C ILE A 576 -7.41 -7.83 19.82
N SER A 577 -7.70 -6.55 19.59
CA SER A 577 -8.06 -6.05 18.26
C SER A 577 -6.81 -5.88 17.42
N PHE A 578 -6.69 -6.67 16.36
CA PHE A 578 -5.54 -6.68 15.47
C PHE A 578 -5.91 -5.89 14.20
N SER A 579 -5.40 -4.66 14.08
CA SER A 579 -5.77 -3.71 13.04
C SER A 579 -4.74 -3.70 11.91
N ALA A 580 -5.19 -3.86 10.67
CA ALA A 580 -4.36 -3.64 9.50
C ALA A 580 -4.10 -2.14 9.31
N GLU A 581 -2.87 -1.78 8.91
CA GLU A 581 -2.61 -0.47 8.32
C GLU A 581 -1.63 -0.58 7.14
N GLY A 582 -1.99 0.01 5.98
CA GLY A 582 -1.19 0.09 4.75
C GLY A 582 -1.02 -1.24 4.00
N GLY A 583 -0.56 -1.24 2.74
CA GLY A 583 -0.62 -2.41 1.82
C GLY A 583 0.38 -3.56 2.06
N ALA A 584 0.91 -4.14 0.97
CA ALA A 584 1.69 -5.39 0.99
C ALA A 584 2.90 -5.47 1.96
N ARG A 585 3.39 -4.34 2.47
CA ARG A 585 4.51 -4.27 3.43
C ARG A 585 4.10 -4.08 4.88
N THR A 586 2.84 -3.75 5.14
CA THR A 586 2.38 -3.30 6.46
C THR A 586 1.03 -3.87 6.87
N GLY A 587 0.16 -4.24 5.92
CA GLY A 587 -1.16 -4.82 6.15
C GLY A 587 -1.11 -6.32 6.46
N TYR A 588 -2.27 -6.97 6.49
CA TYR A 588 -2.37 -8.38 6.91
C TYR A 588 -1.59 -9.36 6.03
N ILE A 589 -1.39 -9.04 4.75
CA ILE A 589 -0.61 -9.89 3.85
C ILE A 589 0.91 -9.88 4.17
N SER A 590 1.40 -8.89 4.91
CA SER A 590 2.82 -8.65 5.15
C SER A 590 3.49 -9.64 6.12
N GLU A 591 4.82 -9.74 6.05
CA GLU A 591 5.65 -10.42 7.05
C GLU A 591 5.60 -9.70 8.41
N ALA A 592 5.44 -8.37 8.41
CA ALA A 592 5.34 -7.58 9.63
C ALA A 592 4.10 -7.97 10.46
N ALA A 593 2.99 -8.29 9.78
CA ALA A 593 1.78 -8.79 10.44
C ALA A 593 2.03 -10.14 11.12
N SER A 594 2.73 -11.06 10.45
CA SER A 594 3.11 -12.37 11.00
C SER A 594 3.97 -12.22 12.28
N LEU A 595 4.98 -11.34 12.25
CA LEU A 595 5.81 -11.03 13.42
C LEU A 595 5.01 -10.42 14.58
N SER A 596 3.96 -9.66 14.27
CA SER A 596 3.09 -9.09 15.29
C SER A 596 2.29 -10.18 16.02
N LEU A 597 1.83 -11.23 15.32
CA LEU A 597 1.17 -12.38 15.97
C LEU A 597 2.08 -13.09 16.98
N ASP A 598 3.38 -13.24 16.68
CA ASP A 598 4.35 -13.82 17.61
C ASP A 598 4.52 -12.97 18.89
N GLN A 599 4.32 -11.65 18.78
CA GLN A 599 4.35 -10.75 19.93
C GLN A 599 3.09 -10.89 20.79
N LEU A 600 1.93 -11.14 20.19
CA LEU A 600 0.68 -11.34 20.90
C LEU A 600 0.68 -12.60 21.76
N GLN A 601 1.31 -13.69 21.31
CA GLN A 601 1.44 -14.90 22.12
C GLN A 601 2.19 -14.66 23.44
N LYS A 602 3.14 -13.71 23.47
CA LYS A 602 3.87 -13.32 24.69
C LYS A 602 2.99 -12.60 25.71
N LEU A 603 1.81 -12.13 25.30
CA LEU A 603 0.81 -11.50 26.16
C LEU A 603 -0.29 -12.49 26.57
N HIS A 604 -0.12 -13.80 26.32
CA HIS A 604 -1.14 -14.82 26.56
C HIS A 604 -2.48 -14.54 25.83
N VAL A 605 -2.40 -13.86 24.69
CA VAL A 605 -3.54 -13.67 23.80
C VAL A 605 -3.91 -15.01 23.18
N GLU A 606 -5.20 -15.32 23.17
CA GLU A 606 -5.78 -16.54 22.59
C GLU A 606 -6.71 -16.22 21.41
N TRP A 607 -7.13 -14.96 21.27
CA TRP A 607 -8.03 -14.49 20.22
C TRP A 607 -7.53 -13.19 19.58
N ILE A 608 -7.72 -13.06 18.27
CA ILE A 608 -7.58 -11.78 17.57
C ILE A 608 -8.93 -11.39 16.96
N SER A 609 -9.30 -10.12 17.06
CA SER A 609 -10.34 -9.57 16.19
C SER A 609 -9.68 -8.97 14.95
N ILE A 610 -10.19 -9.32 13.77
CA ILE A 610 -9.75 -8.80 12.47
C ILE A 610 -10.89 -7.96 11.90
N MET A 611 -10.59 -6.74 11.47
CA MET A 611 -11.59 -5.74 11.10
C MET A 611 -11.50 -5.31 9.64
N PRO A 612 -12.17 -5.99 8.69
CA PRO A 612 -12.27 -5.50 7.32
C PRO A 612 -13.22 -4.30 7.25
N PHE A 613 -12.85 -3.24 6.53
CA PHE A 613 -13.70 -2.07 6.35
C PHE A 613 -14.51 -2.09 5.05
N ALA A 614 -15.78 -1.71 5.16
CA ALA A 614 -16.54 -1.10 4.08
C ALA A 614 -16.54 0.42 4.22
N PHE A 615 -16.84 1.11 3.13
CA PHE A 615 -16.80 2.56 3.06
C PHE A 615 -18.13 3.08 2.51
N SER A 616 -18.58 4.20 3.07
CA SER A 616 -19.69 4.99 2.54
C SER A 616 -19.30 6.47 2.53
N SER A 617 -19.75 7.23 1.53
CA SER A 617 -19.32 8.64 1.39
C SER A 617 -19.82 9.53 2.53
N GLY A 618 -20.86 9.12 3.25
CA GLY A 618 -21.47 9.87 4.34
C GLY A 618 -22.27 11.10 3.90
N GLU A 619 -22.41 11.32 2.59
CA GLU A 619 -23.29 12.35 2.05
C GLU A 619 -24.75 11.95 2.27
N ARG A 620 -25.57 12.87 2.78
CA ARG A 620 -27.00 12.61 3.03
C ARG A 620 -27.67 12.16 1.73
N GLY A 621 -28.26 10.96 1.76
CA GLY A 621 -28.95 10.36 0.61
C GLY A 621 -28.06 9.43 -0.25
N ASN A 622 -26.74 9.36 -0.02
CA ASN A 622 -25.93 8.31 -0.63
C ASN A 622 -26.04 7.02 0.18
N THR A 623 -26.63 5.99 -0.44
CA THR A 623 -26.86 4.67 0.16
C THR A 623 -25.84 3.64 -0.28
N GLU A 624 -24.86 4.04 -1.12
CA GLU A 624 -23.84 3.13 -1.59
C GLU A 624 -22.85 2.79 -0.48
N ILE A 625 -22.59 1.48 -0.37
CA ILE A 625 -21.55 0.89 0.45
C ILE A 625 -20.66 0.11 -0.50
N TYR A 626 -19.38 0.42 -0.49
CA TYR A 626 -18.36 -0.31 -1.24
C TYR A 626 -17.37 -0.94 -0.27
N PHE A 627 -16.94 -2.17 -0.55
CA PHE A 627 -16.00 -2.89 0.29
C PHE A 627 -14.91 -3.49 -0.58
N ALA A 628 -13.70 -3.00 -0.33
CA ALA A 628 -12.56 -3.33 -1.15
C ALA A 628 -12.00 -4.70 -0.74
N HIS A 629 -12.31 -5.71 -1.55
CA HIS A 629 -11.94 -7.11 -1.36
C HIS A 629 -10.64 -7.48 -2.10
N ARG A 630 -10.05 -6.56 -2.86
CA ARG A 630 -8.80 -6.69 -3.64
C ARG A 630 -7.95 -5.43 -3.53
N GLY A 631 -6.63 -5.54 -3.70
CA GLY A 631 -5.74 -4.38 -3.81
C GLY A 631 -5.61 -3.50 -2.56
N THR A 632 -6.25 -3.87 -1.46
CA THR A 632 -6.21 -3.16 -0.18
C THR A 632 -5.50 -3.98 0.89
N TRP A 633 -5.23 -3.34 2.03
CA TRP A 633 -4.60 -3.99 3.17
C TRP A 633 -5.50 -4.94 3.96
N GLU A 634 -6.78 -4.96 3.60
CA GLU A 634 -7.86 -5.79 4.13
C GLU A 634 -8.53 -6.60 3.01
N SER A 635 -7.84 -6.85 1.90
CA SER A 635 -8.33 -7.72 0.83
C SER A 635 -8.65 -9.13 1.36
N ASP A 636 -9.52 -9.87 0.68
CA ASP A 636 -9.89 -11.23 1.06
C ASP A 636 -8.66 -12.13 1.23
N ASP A 637 -7.67 -11.99 0.34
CA ASP A 637 -6.40 -12.72 0.44
C ASP A 637 -5.60 -12.32 1.68
N SER A 638 -5.54 -11.02 1.99
CA SER A 638 -4.86 -10.57 3.20
C SER A 638 -5.51 -11.17 4.47
N LEU A 639 -6.84 -11.27 4.49
CA LEU A 639 -7.64 -11.85 5.56
C LEU A 639 -7.43 -13.38 5.65
N ARG A 640 -7.44 -14.10 4.53
CA ARG A 640 -7.11 -15.53 4.45
C ARG A 640 -5.74 -15.82 5.03
N LYS A 641 -4.71 -15.06 4.62
CA LYS A 641 -3.34 -15.25 5.10
C LYS A 641 -3.26 -15.05 6.61
N ILE A 642 -3.73 -13.91 7.12
CA ILE A 642 -3.55 -13.62 8.54
C ILE A 642 -4.38 -14.52 9.43
N ALA A 643 -5.59 -14.93 9.00
CA ALA A 643 -6.40 -15.89 9.72
C ALA A 643 -5.70 -17.25 9.80
N TRP A 644 -5.15 -17.73 8.68
CA TRP A 644 -4.37 -18.96 8.65
C TRP A 644 -3.13 -18.87 9.57
N GLU A 645 -2.38 -17.76 9.51
CA GLU A 645 -1.20 -17.54 10.35
C GLU A 645 -1.55 -17.49 11.85
N ALA A 646 -2.67 -16.88 12.20
CA ALA A 646 -3.17 -16.82 13.57
C ALA A 646 -3.58 -18.22 14.07
N GLN A 647 -4.38 -18.95 13.29
CA GLN A 647 -4.82 -20.30 13.63
C GLN A 647 -3.65 -21.29 13.73
N SER A 648 -2.64 -21.18 12.87
CA SER A 648 -1.42 -22.00 12.94
C SER A 648 -0.65 -21.80 14.25
N ARG A 649 -0.87 -20.68 14.94
CA ARG A 649 -0.32 -20.31 16.25
C ARG A 649 -1.26 -20.63 17.42
N GLY A 650 -2.38 -21.30 17.15
CA GLY A 650 -3.41 -21.62 18.14
C GLY A 650 -4.32 -20.44 18.51
N LEU A 651 -4.22 -19.30 17.82
CA LEU A 651 -5.12 -18.17 18.03
C LEU A 651 -6.45 -18.42 17.33
N LYS A 652 -7.53 -18.00 17.95
CA LYS A 652 -8.87 -17.99 17.34
C LYS A 652 -9.15 -16.64 16.68
N VAL A 653 -9.90 -16.68 15.59
CA VAL A 653 -10.25 -15.49 14.82
C VAL A 653 -11.68 -15.06 15.12
N PHE A 654 -11.83 -13.79 15.47
CA PHE A 654 -13.09 -13.07 15.50
C PHE A 654 -13.13 -12.10 14.30
N LEU A 655 -13.99 -12.36 13.31
CA LEU A 655 -14.14 -11.47 12.17
C LEU A 655 -15.17 -10.38 12.51
N LYS A 656 -14.74 -9.12 12.48
CA LYS A 656 -15.53 -7.98 12.93
C LYS A 656 -15.60 -6.93 11.81
N PRO A 657 -16.55 -7.04 10.87
CA PRO A 657 -16.74 -6.07 9.78
C PRO A 657 -17.04 -4.66 10.32
N HIS A 658 -16.35 -3.64 9.81
CA HIS A 658 -16.53 -2.24 10.19
C HIS A 658 -17.06 -1.42 9.00
N LEU A 659 -17.84 -0.38 9.28
CA LEU A 659 -18.23 0.63 8.31
C LEU A 659 -17.48 1.92 8.61
N TRP A 660 -16.78 2.46 7.61
CA TRP A 660 -16.15 3.77 7.70
C TRP A 660 -16.89 4.79 6.85
N MET A 661 -16.98 5.99 7.38
CA MET A 661 -17.64 7.13 6.77
C MET A 661 -16.77 8.36 6.90
N ARG A 662 -16.68 9.17 5.84
CA ARG A 662 -15.77 10.33 5.81
C ARG A 662 -16.21 11.46 6.74
N ASP A 663 -17.49 11.81 6.68
CA ASP A 663 -18.01 13.07 7.23
C ASP A 663 -18.98 12.86 8.42
N LEU A 664 -19.22 11.62 8.85
CA LEU A 664 -20.17 11.26 9.89
C LEU A 664 -19.71 10.01 10.65
N SER A 665 -19.90 9.96 11.96
CA SER A 665 -19.67 8.74 12.74
C SER A 665 -20.81 7.75 12.55
N THR A 666 -20.52 6.44 12.57
CA THR A 666 -21.55 5.39 12.46
C THR A 666 -22.54 5.42 13.62
N VAL A 667 -22.11 5.89 14.80
CA VAL A 667 -23.00 6.06 15.97
C VAL A 667 -24.06 7.13 15.73
N ASP A 668 -23.76 8.13 14.90
CA ASP A 668 -24.63 9.27 14.59
C ASP A 668 -25.44 9.06 13.30
N LEU A 669 -25.20 7.96 12.58
CA LEU A 669 -25.88 7.66 11.32
C LEU A 669 -27.36 7.35 11.54
N LYS A 670 -28.23 8.18 10.95
CA LYS A 670 -29.69 8.04 10.97
C LYS A 670 -30.23 8.00 9.56
N ILE A 671 -31.13 7.05 9.29
CA ILE A 671 -31.85 6.94 8.02
C ILE A 671 -33.32 6.76 8.35
N SER A 672 -34.09 7.86 8.28
CA SER A 672 -35.51 7.87 8.65
C SER A 672 -36.44 7.71 7.45
N ASP A 673 -35.93 7.87 6.23
CA ASP A 673 -36.69 7.66 5.01
C ASP A 673 -36.68 6.17 4.63
N THR A 674 -37.86 5.60 4.42
CA THR A 674 -38.03 4.16 4.19
C THR A 674 -37.38 3.68 2.88
N GLU A 675 -37.48 4.45 1.80
CA GLU A 675 -36.86 4.12 0.51
C GLU A 675 -35.34 4.15 0.60
N LEU A 676 -34.78 5.19 1.24
CA LEU A 676 -33.34 5.30 1.50
C LEU A 676 -32.85 4.18 2.44
N TRP A 677 -33.64 3.81 3.45
CA TRP A 677 -33.32 2.69 4.32
C TRP A 677 -33.21 1.39 3.51
N HIS A 678 -34.20 1.06 2.67
CA HIS A 678 -34.15 -0.17 1.89
C HIS A 678 -32.95 -0.23 0.96
N HIS A 679 -32.58 0.89 0.32
CA HIS A 679 -31.39 0.95 -0.52
C HIS A 679 -30.09 0.77 0.29
N TRP A 680 -29.97 1.48 1.42
CA TRP A 680 -28.79 1.40 2.28
C TRP A 680 -28.65 0.01 2.91
N PHE A 681 -29.74 -0.53 3.46
CA PHE A 681 -29.74 -1.84 4.11
C PHE A 681 -29.48 -2.96 3.11
N ALA A 682 -29.96 -2.85 1.86
CA ALA A 682 -29.58 -3.79 0.81
C ALA A 682 -28.08 -3.78 0.52
N ALA A 683 -27.43 -2.61 0.50
CA ALA A 683 -25.98 -2.49 0.33
C ALA A 683 -25.23 -3.04 1.56
N TYR A 684 -25.67 -2.71 2.77
CA TYR A 684 -25.09 -3.21 4.01
C TYR A 684 -25.21 -4.73 4.15
N ARG A 685 -26.36 -5.27 3.77
CA ARG A 685 -26.62 -6.71 3.68
C ARG A 685 -25.63 -7.39 2.75
N ARG A 686 -25.38 -6.88 1.54
CA ARG A 686 -24.39 -7.48 0.61
C ARG A 686 -23.00 -7.54 1.24
N TYR A 687 -22.58 -6.46 1.90
CA TYR A 687 -21.31 -6.41 2.61
C TYR A 687 -21.22 -7.45 3.74
N ILE A 688 -22.23 -7.53 4.61
CA ILE A 688 -22.23 -8.49 5.73
C ILE A 688 -22.29 -9.94 5.24
N LEU A 689 -23.07 -10.24 4.20
CA LEU A 689 -23.12 -11.60 3.63
C LEU A 689 -21.81 -11.99 2.92
N HIS A 690 -21.12 -11.06 2.29
CA HIS A 690 -19.77 -11.27 1.77
C HIS A 690 -18.81 -11.67 2.89
N GLN A 691 -18.78 -10.88 3.98
CA GLN A 691 -17.90 -11.14 5.12
C GLN A 691 -18.28 -12.42 5.88
N ALA A 692 -19.56 -12.79 5.94
CA ALA A 692 -19.99 -14.06 6.53
C ALA A 692 -19.46 -15.29 5.75
N ARG A 693 -19.45 -15.22 4.41
CA ARG A 693 -18.86 -16.28 3.57
C ARG A 693 -17.36 -16.38 3.76
N LEU A 694 -16.67 -15.24 3.76
CA LEU A 694 -15.24 -15.21 4.03
C LEU A 694 -14.94 -15.73 5.44
N GLY A 695 -15.75 -15.38 6.43
CA GLY A 695 -15.67 -15.87 7.80
C GLY A 695 -15.76 -17.40 7.90
N GLU A 696 -16.68 -18.02 7.17
CA GLU A 696 -16.79 -19.50 7.09
C GLU A 696 -15.57 -20.09 6.38
N GLU A 697 -15.11 -19.47 5.29
CA GLU A 697 -13.95 -19.94 4.52
C GLU A 697 -12.66 -19.94 5.36
N ILE A 698 -12.40 -18.85 6.09
CA ILE A 698 -11.21 -18.72 6.94
C ILE A 698 -11.36 -19.44 8.28
N GLY A 699 -12.50 -20.07 8.56
CA GLY A 699 -12.76 -20.75 9.84
C GLY A 699 -12.77 -19.79 11.04
N ALA A 700 -13.31 -18.58 10.88
CA ALA A 700 -13.51 -17.67 11.99
C ALA A 700 -14.42 -18.34 13.04
N ALA A 701 -14.06 -18.23 14.31
CA ALA A 701 -14.83 -18.82 15.40
C ALA A 701 -16.00 -17.93 15.83
N MET A 702 -15.94 -16.65 15.50
CA MET A 702 -16.96 -15.66 15.83
C MET A 702 -17.05 -14.59 14.73
N PHE A 703 -18.25 -14.06 14.51
CA PHE A 703 -18.55 -13.04 13.52
C PHE A 703 -19.47 -11.96 14.08
N SER A 704 -19.20 -10.69 13.78
CA SER A 704 -20.10 -9.59 14.13
C SER A 704 -20.99 -9.20 12.95
N VAL A 705 -22.31 -9.15 13.14
CA VAL A 705 -23.25 -8.66 12.12
C VAL A 705 -23.30 -7.13 12.03
N GLY A 706 -22.70 -6.43 13.00
CA GLY A 706 -22.57 -4.98 12.98
C GLY A 706 -21.70 -4.43 14.11
N ASN A 707 -21.21 -3.20 13.93
CA ASN A 707 -20.36 -2.51 14.89
C ASN A 707 -20.78 -1.03 14.98
N GLU A 708 -21.22 -0.60 16.16
CA GLU A 708 -21.51 0.81 16.50
C GLU A 708 -22.47 1.50 15.50
N LEU A 709 -23.57 0.83 15.17
CA LEU A 709 -24.63 1.35 14.29
C LEU A 709 -25.83 1.79 15.14
N THR A 710 -25.55 2.58 16.17
CA THR A 710 -26.43 2.85 17.32
C THR A 710 -27.85 3.23 16.90
N HIS A 711 -28.03 4.29 16.10
CA HIS A 711 -29.39 4.70 15.74
C HIS A 711 -30.08 3.73 14.78
N LEU A 712 -29.35 3.03 13.92
CA LEU A 712 -29.90 2.07 12.98
C LEU A 712 -30.30 0.74 13.63
N ALA A 713 -29.59 0.32 14.69
CA ALA A 713 -29.89 -0.89 15.45
C ALA A 713 -31.04 -0.69 16.46
N LEU A 714 -31.23 0.53 16.96
CA LEU A 714 -32.26 0.85 17.94
C LEU A 714 -33.62 1.23 17.32
N ASP A 715 -33.67 1.47 16.01
CA ASP A 715 -34.91 1.84 15.31
C ASP A 715 -35.89 0.65 15.27
N PRO A 716 -37.05 0.73 15.96
CA PRO A 716 -38.02 -0.36 15.97
C PRO A 716 -38.65 -0.62 14.59
N ALA A 717 -38.65 0.35 13.66
CA ALA A 717 -39.18 0.16 12.31
C ALA A 717 -38.34 -0.83 11.49
N HIS A 718 -37.10 -1.09 11.91
CA HIS A 718 -36.10 -1.84 11.16
C HIS A 718 -35.58 -3.08 11.90
N GLU A 719 -36.16 -3.42 13.05
CA GLU A 719 -35.77 -4.61 13.83
C GLU A 719 -35.92 -5.92 13.03
N SER A 720 -36.97 -6.03 12.19
CA SER A 720 -37.19 -7.20 11.33
C SER A 720 -36.07 -7.41 10.32
N ASP A 721 -35.52 -6.31 9.78
CA ASP A 721 -34.47 -6.36 8.77
C ASP A 721 -33.17 -6.90 9.38
N TRP A 722 -32.84 -6.46 10.61
CA TRP A 722 -31.71 -7.00 11.38
C TRP A 722 -31.87 -8.49 11.69
N ARG A 723 -33.06 -8.91 12.12
CA ARG A 723 -33.35 -10.33 12.40
C ARG A 723 -33.25 -11.19 11.15
N GLU A 724 -33.72 -10.69 10.01
CA GLU A 724 -33.57 -11.38 8.73
C GLU A 724 -32.09 -11.50 8.33
N LEU A 725 -31.32 -10.42 8.45
CA LEU A 725 -29.88 -10.43 8.18
C LEU A 725 -29.15 -11.46 9.05
N ILE A 726 -29.44 -11.51 10.36
CA ILE A 726 -28.87 -12.50 11.28
C ILE A 726 -29.23 -13.93 10.83
N ALA A 727 -30.50 -14.17 10.46
CA ALA A 727 -30.94 -15.47 9.99
C ALA A 727 -30.24 -15.88 8.68
N GLN A 728 -29.96 -14.94 7.78
CA GLN A 728 -29.20 -15.18 6.56
C GLN A 728 -27.72 -15.45 6.85
N VAL A 729 -27.10 -14.70 7.77
CA VAL A 729 -25.72 -14.94 8.22
C VAL A 729 -25.58 -16.35 8.81
N ARG A 730 -26.53 -16.82 9.62
CA ARG A 730 -26.53 -18.19 10.18
C ARG A 730 -26.70 -19.32 9.16
N LYS A 731 -27.11 -19.00 7.93
CA LYS A 731 -27.10 -19.95 6.80
C LYS A 731 -25.72 -20.04 6.13
N LEU A 732 -24.91 -18.99 6.26
CA LEU A 732 -23.60 -18.86 5.61
C LEU A 732 -22.42 -19.15 6.55
N PHE A 733 -22.58 -18.84 7.83
CA PHE A 733 -21.53 -18.88 8.84
C PHE A 733 -21.97 -19.73 10.04
N SER A 734 -21.04 -20.55 10.53
CA SER A 734 -21.32 -21.54 11.57
C SER A 734 -20.72 -21.26 12.94
N GLY A 735 -19.85 -20.27 13.06
CA GLY A 735 -19.37 -19.79 14.35
C GLY A 735 -20.41 -18.96 15.11
N ASP A 736 -19.99 -18.41 16.25
CA ASP A 736 -20.87 -17.56 17.07
C ASP A 736 -21.16 -16.23 16.36
N VAL A 737 -22.43 -15.81 16.34
CA VAL A 737 -22.90 -14.58 15.72
C VAL A 737 -23.27 -13.56 16.79
N ILE A 738 -22.64 -12.39 16.75
CA ILE A 738 -22.82 -11.31 17.73
C ILE A 738 -23.09 -9.95 17.05
N TYR A 739 -23.45 -8.95 17.84
CA TYR A 739 -23.46 -7.54 17.46
C TYR A 739 -22.57 -6.77 18.44
N CYS A 740 -21.68 -5.92 17.93
CA CYS A 740 -20.77 -5.11 18.74
C CYS A 740 -21.37 -3.72 18.94
N ALA A 741 -22.12 -3.55 20.02
CA ALA A 741 -22.75 -2.29 20.34
C ALA A 741 -21.73 -1.26 20.85
N ASN A 742 -21.95 -0.01 20.52
CA ASN A 742 -21.33 1.10 21.24
C ASN A 742 -21.79 1.08 22.71
N TRP A 743 -21.07 1.76 23.60
CA TRP A 743 -21.51 1.94 24.98
C TRP A 743 -22.79 2.79 25.08
N GLY A 744 -23.46 2.76 26.24
CA GLY A 744 -24.69 3.52 26.48
C GLY A 744 -25.91 2.89 25.81
N ASP A 745 -26.75 3.70 25.16
CA ASP A 745 -28.06 3.29 24.65
C ASP A 745 -27.99 2.12 23.65
N ASP A 746 -26.96 2.08 22.81
CA ASP A 746 -26.77 1.01 21.81
C ASP A 746 -26.69 -0.36 22.48
N PHE A 747 -25.89 -0.46 23.54
CA PHE A 747 -25.73 -1.69 24.32
C PHE A 747 -26.91 -1.93 25.27
N GLU A 748 -27.41 -0.89 25.93
CA GLU A 748 -28.43 -1.01 26.97
C GLU A 748 -29.85 -1.25 26.42
N LYS A 749 -30.11 -0.95 25.14
CA LYS A 749 -31.44 -1.01 24.53
C LYS A 749 -31.53 -1.89 23.28
N ILE A 750 -30.52 -2.74 23.03
CA ILE A 750 -30.51 -3.65 21.88
C ILE A 750 -31.77 -4.54 21.84
N ARG A 751 -32.47 -4.54 20.69
CA ARG A 751 -33.81 -5.14 20.57
C ARG A 751 -33.81 -6.59 20.10
N PHE A 752 -32.72 -7.03 19.47
CA PHE A 752 -32.59 -8.35 18.85
C PHE A 752 -31.52 -9.24 19.49
N ALA A 753 -31.19 -9.01 20.78
CA ALA A 753 -30.20 -9.81 21.51
C ALA A 753 -30.57 -11.30 21.60
N ASP A 754 -31.86 -11.64 21.55
CA ASP A 754 -32.33 -13.03 21.50
C ASP A 754 -31.94 -13.76 20.20
N ALA A 755 -31.63 -13.04 19.12
CA ALA A 755 -31.14 -13.63 17.88
C ALA A 755 -29.60 -13.86 17.87
N LEU A 756 -28.89 -13.34 18.88
CA LEU A 756 -27.43 -13.39 18.99
C LEU A 756 -26.94 -14.46 19.96
N ASP A 757 -25.71 -14.92 19.79
CA ASP A 757 -25.06 -15.89 20.69
C ASP A 757 -24.44 -15.22 21.93
N ALA A 758 -24.04 -13.96 21.79
CA ALA A 758 -23.61 -13.05 22.85
C ALA A 758 -23.86 -11.59 22.42
N VAL A 759 -23.85 -10.68 23.39
CA VAL A 759 -23.88 -9.23 23.14
C VAL A 759 -22.46 -8.69 23.27
N GLY A 760 -21.96 -8.06 22.20
CA GLY A 760 -20.68 -7.37 22.18
C GLY A 760 -20.82 -5.93 22.69
N LEU A 761 -19.85 -5.47 23.47
CA LEU A 761 -19.77 -4.12 24.00
C LEU A 761 -18.40 -3.50 23.68
N ASN A 762 -18.40 -2.38 22.97
CA ASN A 762 -17.25 -1.49 22.86
C ASN A 762 -17.25 -0.54 24.08
N ALA A 763 -16.45 -0.86 25.09
CA ALA A 763 -16.58 -0.37 26.46
C ALA A 763 -15.78 0.91 26.76
N TYR A 764 -15.97 1.98 25.98
CA TYR A 764 -15.31 3.27 26.22
C TYR A 764 -16.02 4.14 27.27
N TYR A 765 -16.49 3.53 28.37
CA TYR A 765 -17.06 4.26 29.50
C TYR A 765 -15.95 4.98 30.30
N PRO A 766 -16.11 6.27 30.65
CA PRO A 766 -15.20 6.96 31.56
C PRO A 766 -15.14 6.29 32.93
N LEU A 767 -13.92 6.08 33.45
CA LEU A 767 -13.69 5.66 34.84
C LEU A 767 -13.76 6.84 35.80
N ALA A 768 -13.51 8.05 35.32
CA ALA A 768 -13.50 9.28 36.09
C ALA A 768 -14.06 10.47 35.31
N THR A 769 -14.52 11.49 36.01
CA THR A 769 -15.02 12.74 35.40
C THR A 769 -13.95 13.84 35.33
N ARG A 770 -12.82 13.67 36.01
CA ARG A 770 -11.70 14.62 36.09
C ARG A 770 -10.36 13.91 36.13
N VAL A 771 -9.32 14.58 35.63
CA VAL A 771 -7.96 14.02 35.44
C VAL A 771 -7.27 13.69 36.78
N ASP A 772 -7.53 14.47 37.82
CA ASP A 772 -6.93 14.36 39.15
C ASP A 772 -7.77 13.51 40.13
N ALA A 773 -8.73 12.74 39.61
CA ALA A 773 -9.50 11.79 40.40
C ALA A 773 -8.60 10.72 41.03
N SER A 774 -8.93 10.36 42.27
CA SER A 774 -8.24 9.32 43.05
C SER A 774 -8.47 7.92 42.48
N ALA A 775 -7.60 6.97 42.85
CA ALA A 775 -7.78 5.58 42.48
C ALA A 775 -9.09 4.98 43.02
N ASP A 776 -9.60 5.47 44.15
CA ASP A 776 -10.88 5.03 44.70
C ASP A 776 -12.06 5.53 43.87
N GLU A 777 -12.01 6.77 43.38
CA GLU A 777 -12.99 7.29 42.41
C GLU A 777 -13.00 6.47 41.11
N TRP A 778 -11.83 6.11 40.58
CA TRP A 778 -11.73 5.24 39.40
C TRP A 778 -12.34 3.86 39.66
N ARG A 779 -12.11 3.29 40.85
CA ARG A 779 -12.68 2.00 41.26
C ARG A 779 -14.21 2.06 41.35
N MET A 780 -14.74 3.13 41.94
CA MET A 780 -16.19 3.37 41.99
C MET A 780 -16.78 3.49 40.57
N GLY A 781 -16.12 4.22 39.67
CA GLY A 781 -16.51 4.32 38.27
C GLY A 781 -16.54 2.95 37.58
N ALA A 782 -15.49 2.15 37.76
CA ALA A 782 -15.43 0.78 37.23
C ALA A 782 -16.57 -0.12 37.76
N HIS A 783 -16.88 -0.05 39.06
CA HIS A 783 -18.01 -0.80 39.65
C HIS A 783 -19.35 -0.36 39.08
N ALA A 784 -19.59 0.95 38.94
CA ALA A 784 -20.81 1.46 38.35
C ALA A 784 -21.00 1.00 36.89
N ILE A 785 -19.91 0.91 36.12
CA ILE A 785 -19.96 0.33 34.77
C ILE A 785 -20.28 -1.17 34.84
N ALA A 786 -19.62 -1.92 35.72
CA ALA A 786 -19.87 -3.36 35.86
C ALA A 786 -21.33 -3.66 36.23
N GLU A 787 -21.95 -2.86 37.10
CA GLU A 787 -23.39 -2.97 37.44
C GLU A 787 -24.29 -2.70 36.23
N LYS A 788 -23.98 -1.70 35.41
CA LYS A 788 -24.73 -1.43 34.16
C LYS A 788 -24.67 -2.64 33.23
N VAL A 789 -23.48 -3.20 33.03
CA VAL A 789 -23.28 -4.34 32.12
C VAL A 789 -23.96 -5.60 32.65
N GLU A 790 -23.92 -5.83 33.97
CA GLU A 790 -24.61 -6.94 34.63
C GLU A 790 -26.14 -6.88 34.46
N ARG A 791 -26.73 -5.68 34.47
CA ARG A 791 -28.16 -5.50 34.16
C ARG A 791 -28.49 -5.93 32.73
N VAL A 792 -27.69 -5.54 31.75
CA VAL A 792 -27.92 -5.94 30.35
C VAL A 792 -27.76 -7.44 30.17
N ALA A 793 -26.74 -8.05 30.78
CA ALA A 793 -26.56 -9.51 30.78
C ALA A 793 -27.79 -10.23 31.36
N THR A 794 -28.33 -9.70 32.46
CA THR A 794 -29.53 -10.24 33.13
C THR A 794 -30.80 -10.03 32.29
N GLN A 795 -30.97 -8.86 31.66
CA GLN A 795 -32.15 -8.56 30.84
C GLN A 795 -32.20 -9.38 29.56
N THR A 796 -31.05 -9.52 28.89
CA THR A 796 -30.95 -10.24 27.62
C THR A 796 -30.82 -11.75 27.79
N GLN A 797 -30.42 -12.21 28.98
CA GLN A 797 -30.06 -13.61 29.23
C GLN A 797 -28.95 -14.11 28.28
N ARG A 798 -28.08 -13.19 27.83
CA ARG A 798 -26.96 -13.47 26.94
C ARG A 798 -25.62 -13.20 27.64
N PRO A 799 -24.58 -14.00 27.34
CA PRO A 799 -23.22 -13.66 27.74
C PRO A 799 -22.77 -12.32 27.13
N ILE A 800 -21.90 -11.61 27.84
CA ILE A 800 -21.34 -10.34 27.36
C ILE A 800 -19.88 -10.54 26.96
N LEU A 801 -19.52 -10.00 25.79
CA LEU A 801 -18.13 -9.89 25.32
C LEU A 801 -17.76 -8.41 25.29
N ILE A 802 -16.63 -8.04 25.89
CA ILE A 802 -16.08 -6.70 25.72
C ILE A 802 -15.28 -6.73 24.42
N THR A 803 -15.92 -6.30 23.34
CA THR A 803 -15.43 -6.45 21.96
C THR A 803 -14.48 -5.34 21.53
N GLU A 804 -14.46 -4.24 22.28
CA GLU A 804 -13.36 -3.28 22.32
C GLU A 804 -13.22 -2.71 23.72
N LEU A 805 -11.98 -2.60 24.18
CA LEU A 805 -11.61 -1.86 25.37
C LEU A 805 -10.23 -1.28 25.18
N GLY A 806 -10.12 0.03 25.32
CA GLY A 806 -8.84 0.72 25.21
C GLY A 806 -8.82 1.92 26.12
N TYR A 807 -7.63 2.20 26.66
CA TYR A 807 -7.32 3.47 27.28
C TYR A 807 -6.10 4.03 26.54
N PRO A 808 -6.14 5.27 26.03
CA PRO A 808 -4.99 5.87 25.37
C PRO A 808 -3.89 6.17 26.40
N SER A 809 -2.62 6.21 26.00
CA SER A 809 -1.51 6.59 26.90
C SER A 809 -1.41 8.09 27.08
N THR A 810 -2.48 8.68 27.58
CA THR A 810 -2.64 10.11 27.84
C THR A 810 -2.98 10.36 29.30
N THR A 811 -2.79 11.59 29.78
CA THR A 811 -3.27 11.99 31.12
C THR A 811 -4.79 11.90 31.26
N GLN A 812 -5.54 11.90 30.16
CA GLN A 812 -7.00 11.81 30.14
C GLN A 812 -7.54 10.39 29.95
N ALA A 813 -6.69 9.36 30.03
CA ALA A 813 -7.05 7.97 29.77
C ALA A 813 -8.36 7.52 30.45
N ALA A 814 -8.55 7.90 31.73
CA ALA A 814 -9.73 7.54 32.51
C ALA A 814 -10.97 8.42 32.26
N VAL A 815 -10.81 9.58 31.62
CA VAL A 815 -11.88 10.59 31.45
C VAL A 815 -12.47 10.55 30.04
N THR A 816 -11.61 10.47 29.02
CA THR A 816 -11.99 10.40 27.60
C THR A 816 -11.38 9.16 26.95
N PRO A 817 -11.77 7.95 27.39
CA PRO A 817 -11.15 6.70 26.94
C PRO A 817 -11.30 6.44 25.44
N TRP A 818 -12.21 7.13 24.74
CA TRP A 818 -12.38 7.05 23.28
C TRP A 818 -11.45 7.99 22.50
N SER A 819 -10.70 8.90 23.14
CA SER A 819 -9.94 9.96 22.46
C SER A 819 -8.43 9.89 22.69
N GLU A 820 -7.67 9.75 21.61
CA GLU A 820 -6.21 9.98 21.60
C GLU A 820 -5.87 11.48 21.54
N GLU A 821 -6.84 12.32 21.15
CA GLU A 821 -6.70 13.76 20.99
C GLU A 821 -6.98 14.53 22.30
N GLY A 822 -6.36 15.71 22.43
CA GLY A 822 -6.67 16.68 23.51
C GLY A 822 -5.90 16.50 24.81
N ALA A 823 -4.96 15.57 24.91
CA ALA A 823 -4.20 15.33 26.14
C ALA A 823 -3.08 16.37 26.41
N ALA A 824 -2.95 16.81 27.65
CA ALA A 824 -1.86 17.69 28.11
C ALA A 824 -0.47 17.01 28.14
N GLY A 825 -0.39 15.71 27.82
CA GLY A 825 0.85 14.95 27.74
C GLY A 825 0.64 13.43 27.65
N VAL A 826 1.69 12.73 27.21
CA VAL A 826 1.76 11.25 27.20
C VAL A 826 1.87 10.75 28.65
N SER A 827 1.03 9.80 29.03
CA SER A 827 1.09 9.12 30.33
C SER A 827 0.83 7.62 30.16
N LEU A 828 1.90 6.84 30.07
CA LEU A 828 1.81 5.38 29.95
C LEU A 828 1.25 4.74 31.26
N GLN A 829 1.40 5.45 32.36
CA GLN A 829 1.04 4.98 33.70
C GLN A 829 -0.46 5.14 33.90
N ALA A 830 -1.07 6.23 33.40
CA ALA A 830 -2.50 6.40 33.40
C ALA A 830 -3.20 5.26 32.62
N GLN A 831 -2.69 4.92 31.43
CA GLN A 831 -3.16 3.78 30.64
C GLN A 831 -3.05 2.46 31.41
N ALA A 832 -1.89 2.18 32.01
CA ALA A 832 -1.68 0.94 32.76
C ALA A 832 -2.57 0.83 34.01
N GLN A 833 -2.78 1.93 34.73
CA GLN A 833 -3.66 1.97 35.91
C GLN A 833 -5.13 1.81 35.54
N ALA A 834 -5.59 2.44 34.46
CA ALA A 834 -6.96 2.29 33.97
C ALA A 834 -7.23 0.83 33.55
N ALA A 835 -6.30 0.21 32.81
CA ALA A 835 -6.39 -1.20 32.44
C ALA A 835 -6.41 -2.12 33.66
N LYS A 836 -5.55 -1.87 34.66
CA LYS A 836 -5.51 -2.64 35.91
C LYS A 836 -6.84 -2.53 36.66
N MET A 837 -7.40 -1.33 36.79
CA MET A 837 -8.66 -1.09 37.47
C MET A 837 -9.82 -1.85 36.81
N PHE A 838 -9.88 -1.83 35.48
CA PHE A 838 -10.85 -2.61 34.73
C PHE A 838 -10.73 -4.10 35.04
N PHE A 839 -9.53 -4.68 34.94
CA PHE A 839 -9.35 -6.09 35.24
C PHE A 839 -9.75 -6.46 36.67
N GLU A 840 -9.36 -5.66 37.67
CA GLU A 840 -9.69 -5.93 39.08
C GLU A 840 -11.20 -6.03 39.33
N VAL A 841 -12.00 -5.20 38.68
CA VAL A 841 -13.46 -5.17 38.86
C VAL A 841 -14.18 -6.22 38.02
N PHE A 842 -13.72 -6.45 36.78
CA PHE A 842 -14.46 -7.21 35.79
C PHE A 842 -14.05 -8.69 35.69
N TRP A 843 -12.80 -9.05 36.03
CA TRP A 843 -12.22 -10.36 35.69
C TRP A 843 -13.04 -11.57 36.16
N GLN A 844 -13.60 -11.50 37.37
CA GLN A 844 -14.37 -12.60 37.97
C GLN A 844 -15.89 -12.50 37.75
N LYS A 845 -16.37 -11.53 36.96
CA LYS A 845 -17.81 -11.37 36.71
C LYS A 845 -18.34 -12.52 35.82
N PRO A 846 -19.25 -13.38 36.29
CA PRO A 846 -19.62 -14.63 35.58
C PRO A 846 -20.23 -14.39 34.20
N TRP A 847 -20.93 -13.27 34.01
CA TRP A 847 -21.53 -12.86 32.74
C TRP A 847 -20.51 -12.45 31.68
N LEU A 848 -19.30 -12.07 32.07
CA LEU A 848 -18.25 -11.61 31.15
C LEU A 848 -17.55 -12.80 30.50
N ARG A 849 -17.59 -12.94 29.18
CA ARG A 849 -16.99 -14.07 28.46
C ARG A 849 -15.86 -13.69 27.52
N GLY A 850 -15.38 -12.45 27.54
CA GLY A 850 -14.21 -12.07 26.75
C GLY A 850 -13.86 -10.60 26.85
N ILE A 851 -12.60 -10.29 26.58
CA ILE A 851 -12.05 -8.93 26.53
C ILE A 851 -11.19 -8.81 25.29
N TYR A 852 -11.39 -7.79 24.47
CA TYR A 852 -10.57 -7.47 23.30
C TYR A 852 -9.95 -6.09 23.48
N TRP A 853 -8.64 -6.05 23.70
CA TRP A 853 -7.92 -4.79 23.85
C TRP A 853 -7.79 -4.06 22.51
N TRP A 854 -8.29 -2.84 22.45
CA TRP A 854 -7.99 -1.90 21.37
C TRP A 854 -6.65 -1.23 21.69
N LYS A 855 -5.63 -1.29 20.82
CA LYS A 855 -5.48 -2.20 19.68
C LYS A 855 -4.01 -2.53 19.43
N TRP A 856 -3.76 -3.53 18.59
CA TRP A 856 -2.44 -3.91 18.08
C TRP A 856 -2.35 -3.74 16.56
N TYR A 857 -1.36 -3.00 16.09
CA TYR A 857 -1.16 -2.75 14.66
C TYR A 857 -0.40 -3.86 13.94
N SER A 858 -0.78 -4.14 12.69
CA SER A 858 -0.17 -5.18 11.86
C SER A 858 1.30 -4.93 11.51
N HIS A 859 1.73 -3.67 11.38
CA HIS A 859 3.10 -3.35 10.93
C HIS A 859 4.11 -3.19 12.06
N GLY A 860 3.69 -3.30 13.31
CA GLY A 860 4.57 -3.10 14.44
C GLY A 860 5.24 -1.71 14.43
N ARG A 861 4.51 -0.64 14.13
CA ARG A 861 4.85 0.75 14.51
C ARG A 861 3.88 1.21 15.61
N GLY A 862 4.25 2.27 16.30
CA GLY A 862 3.57 2.73 17.52
C GLY A 862 4.03 1.99 18.78
N GLY A 863 3.62 2.48 19.94
CA GLY A 863 4.11 2.05 21.24
C GLY A 863 5.37 2.77 21.72
N GLY A 864 5.82 2.45 22.94
CA GLY A 864 6.99 3.06 23.59
C GLY A 864 6.70 4.37 24.33
N GLU A 865 7.75 5.01 24.84
CA GLU A 865 7.66 6.08 25.85
C GLU A 865 6.98 7.38 25.39
N GLY A 866 7.05 7.68 24.09
CA GLY A 866 6.51 8.92 23.51
C GLY A 866 5.20 8.74 22.74
N ASP A 867 4.62 7.54 22.77
CA ASP A 867 3.44 7.22 21.99
C ASP A 867 2.19 7.40 22.87
N ALA A 868 1.24 8.23 22.41
CA ALA A 868 -0.03 8.51 23.10
C ALA A 868 -1.16 7.52 22.77
N SER A 869 -0.92 6.62 21.81
CA SER A 869 -1.96 5.77 21.26
C SER A 869 -2.40 4.66 22.22
N TYR A 870 -3.46 3.96 21.84
CA TYR A 870 -3.90 2.75 22.53
C TYR A 870 -2.87 1.60 22.53
N MET A 871 -1.88 1.62 21.62
CA MET A 871 -0.95 0.50 21.39
C MET A 871 -0.20 0.08 22.68
N PRO A 872 -0.38 -1.16 23.18
CA PRO A 872 0.27 -1.62 24.41
C PRO A 872 1.80 -1.78 24.31
N ARG A 873 2.30 -2.00 23.10
CA ARG A 873 3.67 -2.46 22.87
C ARG A 873 4.72 -1.51 23.44
N GLY A 874 5.64 -2.05 24.22
CA GLY A 874 6.72 -1.28 24.86
C GLY A 874 6.21 -0.29 25.93
N LYS A 875 4.96 -0.42 26.38
CA LYS A 875 4.37 0.36 27.47
C LYS A 875 4.05 -0.54 28.67
N PRO A 876 3.92 0.01 29.89
CA PRO A 876 3.62 -0.77 31.09
C PRO A 876 2.29 -1.54 31.01
N VAL A 877 1.31 -1.06 30.24
CA VAL A 877 0.02 -1.74 30.07
C VAL A 877 0.15 -3.14 29.44
N ALA A 878 1.17 -3.39 28.61
CA ALA A 878 1.40 -4.73 28.05
C ALA A 878 1.68 -5.76 29.14
N ALA A 879 2.43 -5.39 30.17
CA ALA A 879 2.68 -6.27 31.32
C ALA A 879 1.39 -6.53 32.11
N VAL A 880 0.56 -5.49 32.31
CA VAL A 880 -0.75 -5.63 32.95
C VAL A 880 -1.62 -6.64 32.18
N ILE A 881 -1.73 -6.50 30.86
CA ILE A 881 -2.51 -7.42 30.03
C ILE A 881 -1.97 -8.85 30.14
N ALA A 882 -0.66 -9.04 30.00
CA ALA A 882 -0.03 -10.35 30.08
C ALA A 882 -0.27 -11.03 31.44
N ASP A 883 -0.08 -10.29 32.54
CA ASP A 883 -0.26 -10.78 33.90
C ASP A 883 -1.69 -11.25 34.16
N TRP A 884 -2.68 -10.52 33.65
CA TRP A 884 -4.09 -10.90 33.81
C TRP A 884 -4.48 -12.06 32.89
N TYR A 885 -4.03 -12.06 31.64
CA TYR A 885 -4.32 -13.13 30.69
C TYR A 885 -3.65 -14.46 31.07
N ALA A 886 -2.56 -14.43 31.85
CA ALA A 886 -1.95 -15.62 32.43
C ALA A 886 -2.76 -16.25 33.58
N ARG A 887 -3.66 -15.48 34.23
CA ARG A 887 -4.38 -15.97 35.42
C ARG A 887 -5.46 -16.98 35.04
N PRO A 888 -5.70 -18.00 35.89
CA PRO A 888 -6.91 -18.80 35.79
C PRO A 888 -8.12 -17.93 36.13
N ARG A 889 -9.26 -18.32 35.57
CA ARG A 889 -10.55 -17.74 35.89
C ARG A 889 -11.35 -18.76 36.69
N SER A 890 -11.97 -18.33 37.78
CA SER A 890 -12.75 -19.21 38.68
C SER A 890 -14.07 -19.64 38.08
#